data_AF-A0A8C2KQK4-F1
#
_entry.id   AF-A0A8C2KQK4-F1
#
_cell.length_a   1.000
_cell.length_b   1.000
_cell.length_c   1.000
_cell.angle_alpha   90.00
_cell.angle_beta   90.00
_cell.angle_gamma   90.00
#
_symmetry.space_group_name_H-M   'P 1'
#
loop_
_entity.id
_entity.type
_entity.pdbx_description
1 polymer ?
#
loop_
_entity_poly.entity_id
_entity_poly.type
_entity_poly.pdbx_seq_one_letter_code
_entity_poly.pdbx_strand_id
1 'polypeptide(L)'
;MNVSLDPNNTDDKCSRYDVLSWINETLQTNFTQVEQCRSGACFCQLMDLLFPGSIDMSKVKFESQKRSDFKQNYNLLQTAFRKSGIKQLLTGKFRPNFTFLKWFRKFFFANERKGREYNPVEARNGQDIHVKCEMGGLNTSGRKKIENTISCSETMLLFIQTHCLSSLPSRINKVSQRTASYVLGLNYPNDIVSACKMNPYCVYIYGQVPLDAESRERTSCHVVLVGFFEEKRARYCIRLLDVFQAEDGSSVSGCLLNVLQKFELPAGNMVAFYVNDQEQTSGSVVSQIQELNPQVIDLGGLYSVPDSACSAGLQAHSSQVQELIANIYEHFSTCSTSNGNLKILFADIEGLKDTSTPLSHSCEEFCVLVQRMLEMWSDLVSYFTSCNENNDKAKQICSQLENPKIRITLMFLDHALGPLRAFKQHLQQSKGSVRADLVQILREASGLLRSYASSFLRPQAVIRYLKERDPAILENSTFCLPATELSLGGVVEDFISAREEELADSINVFHDECLAFYKILTTSIADSLPLSDSVLRGISQLLSPAGRLKVTGKSIVDLAVQFGICSKPEDSAKLTDEFLEYQLVEDEEDTSSTLPLERYWCNVLKTFPPESIFKRLVLCFLILPCPSLEAEKIFAQAVENGDVAHWDDSSEESDTDLTKELDSNDDSSLDHTEVKISPIRNGQMKKNRGILTACPFLQDGKGYAIGELVWGKVKGFSWWPGLVVVWKGRVLPVSMRRVEWFGDGMFSEIHTDGLKPFAEFAKCFCSKSYEGLPTYKNAIYQILELAAERCGKNFPPLEKKGEEVKAMLDWAFGGFQPMGPDGFLPPVGNYSLSSDFCLSCGTANVEIFHPLFEGSLCVKCKENFTETLYRYDDDGYQSYCTICCAGLEVILCGNASCCRCFCKDCLNMLVGAGTFDKLKEVDPWSCYICLPSKCYGVLKLRPDWSVRVQEYFANNSAFEFEPHRVYPSIPAHKRRPIRVLSLFDGIATGYLVLKDLGFKVERYIASEICEDSIAVGMIKHEGQIEYVKDVRTITRKHLAEWGPFDLLIGGSPCNDLSMVNPARKGLFEGTGRLFFEYYRMLTMMRPREEDDRPFFWLFENVVAMSAHDKADICRFLECNPVMIDAVKVSPAHRARYFWGNLPGMNRYMVECQKQLHLISSLTIMIQRFHQFNKVRTITTKSNSIKQGKMGPLPVTMNGKEDYLWCTEMERIFGFPKHYTDVNNMGRGHRQKLLGRSWSVPVIRHLFAPLKDYFACE
;
A
#
# COMPACT_ATOMS: atom_id res chain seq x y z
N MET A 1 49.50 -19.59 11.35
CA MET A 1 48.92 -18.23 11.31
C MET A 1 47.88 -18.22 10.20
N ASN A 2 46.64 -18.58 10.51
CA ASN A 2 45.52 -18.54 9.56
C ASN A 2 44.26 -18.34 10.38
N VAL A 3 43.93 -17.08 10.67
CA VAL A 3 42.60 -16.73 11.19
C VAL A 3 41.77 -16.33 9.97
N SER A 4 40.82 -17.17 9.60
CA SER A 4 39.75 -16.82 8.65
C SER A 4 38.78 -15.89 9.39
N LEU A 5 39.04 -14.59 9.34
CA LEU A 5 38.10 -13.57 9.82
C LEU A 5 37.10 -13.26 8.70
N ASP A 6 35.85 -13.70 8.85
CA ASP A 6 34.75 -13.36 7.94
C ASP A 6 34.52 -11.83 7.96
N PRO A 7 34.69 -11.11 6.83
CA PRO A 7 34.50 -9.67 6.78
C PRO A 7 33.05 -9.22 6.98
N ASN A 8 32.07 -10.13 6.97
CA ASN A 8 30.64 -9.83 7.10
C ASN A 8 30.04 -10.18 8.46
N ASN A 9 30.84 -10.53 9.48
CA ASN A 9 30.31 -10.82 10.80
C ASN A 9 29.83 -9.52 11.51
N THR A 10 28.51 -9.42 11.74
CA THR A 10 27.79 -8.25 12.26
C THR A 10 27.81 -8.08 13.78
N ASP A 11 28.45 -8.98 14.54
CA ASP A 11 28.44 -8.97 16.02
C ASP A 11 29.39 -7.94 16.68
N ASP A 12 30.03 -7.05 15.92
CA ASP A 12 30.99 -6.08 16.47
C ASP A 12 30.39 -4.67 16.62
N LYS A 13 30.03 -4.34 17.86
CA LYS A 13 29.41 -3.07 18.32
C LYS A 13 30.35 -1.85 18.28
N CYS A 14 31.53 -1.95 17.69
CA CYS A 14 32.52 -0.87 17.65
C CYS A 14 32.08 0.34 16.79
N SER A 15 32.15 1.55 17.37
CA SER A 15 31.73 2.84 16.78
C SER A 15 32.79 3.40 15.81
N ARG A 16 32.45 4.43 15.02
CA ARG A 16 33.43 5.12 14.14
C ARG A 16 34.51 5.83 14.95
N TYR A 17 34.12 6.40 16.10
CA TYR A 17 35.01 7.08 17.02
C TYR A 17 36.06 6.12 17.56
N ASP A 18 35.64 4.94 18.04
CA ASP A 18 36.55 3.97 18.65
C ASP A 18 37.65 3.51 17.67
N VAL A 19 37.33 3.41 16.38
CA VAL A 19 38.28 2.98 15.34
C VAL A 19 39.24 4.11 14.98
N LEU A 20 38.76 5.36 14.93
CA LEU A 20 39.62 6.52 14.69
C LEU A 20 40.54 6.82 15.88
N SER A 21 40.01 6.77 17.10
CA SER A 21 40.80 6.90 18.34
C SER A 21 41.94 5.88 18.35
N TRP A 22 41.62 4.61 18.08
CA TRP A 22 42.62 3.54 17.99
C TRP A 22 43.73 3.85 16.98
N ILE A 23 43.41 4.29 15.77
CA ILE A 23 44.43 4.59 14.74
C ILE A 23 45.25 5.81 15.10
N ASN A 24 44.59 6.86 15.61
CA ASN A 24 45.25 8.09 16.03
C ASN A 24 46.23 7.83 17.16
N GLU A 25 45.84 7.04 18.16
CA GLU A 25 46.70 6.61 19.26
C GLU A 25 47.85 5.70 18.77
N THR A 26 47.54 4.71 17.94
CA THR A 26 48.53 3.71 17.48
C THR A 26 49.59 4.31 16.55
N LEU A 27 49.20 5.24 15.67
CA LEU A 27 50.10 5.83 14.67
C LEU A 27 50.54 7.26 14.99
N GLN A 28 50.07 7.85 16.09
CA GLN A 28 50.26 9.27 16.43
C GLN A 28 49.82 10.19 15.28
N THR A 29 48.56 10.06 14.87
CA THR A 29 47.93 10.83 13.77
C THR A 29 46.69 11.58 14.25
N ASN A 30 46.21 12.54 13.44
CA ASN A 30 45.08 13.41 13.77
C ASN A 30 43.88 13.21 12.81
N PHE A 31 43.48 11.97 12.55
CA PHE A 31 42.32 11.71 11.70
C PHE A 31 41.02 12.10 12.40
N THR A 32 40.24 12.97 11.77
CA THR A 32 38.90 13.38 12.20
C THR A 32 37.80 12.62 11.44
N GLN A 33 38.13 12.00 10.31
CA GLN A 33 37.19 11.26 9.45
C GLN A 33 37.82 9.96 8.92
N VAL A 34 37.01 8.89 8.87
CA VAL A 34 37.41 7.57 8.37
C VAL A 34 37.86 7.62 6.90
N GLU A 35 37.36 8.59 6.14
CA GLU A 35 37.72 8.86 4.76
C GLU A 35 39.18 9.28 4.57
N GLN A 36 39.84 9.80 5.61
CA GLN A 36 41.25 10.18 5.53
C GLN A 36 42.18 8.95 5.42
N CYS A 37 41.72 7.76 5.85
CA CYS A 37 42.43 6.49 5.67
C CYS A 37 42.45 6.00 4.21
N ARG A 38 41.70 6.64 3.30
CA ARG A 38 41.54 6.21 1.89
C ARG A 38 42.84 6.18 1.10
N SER A 39 43.87 6.90 1.54
CA SER A 39 45.17 6.96 0.88
C SER A 39 45.92 5.63 0.87
N GLY A 40 45.54 4.69 1.74
CA GLY A 40 46.25 3.43 1.91
C GLY A 40 47.50 3.54 2.80
N ALA A 41 47.93 4.77 3.16
CA ALA A 41 49.20 5.00 3.85
C ALA A 41 49.18 4.50 5.31
N CYS A 42 48.10 4.75 6.05
CA CYS A 42 47.95 4.26 7.42
C CYS A 42 47.98 2.72 7.49
N PHE A 43 47.36 2.03 6.54
CA PHE A 43 47.39 0.57 6.47
C PHE A 43 48.79 0.02 6.13
N CYS A 44 49.55 0.74 5.30
CA CYS A 44 50.94 0.37 5.02
C CYS A 44 51.79 0.47 6.30
N GLN A 45 51.61 1.54 7.08
CA GLN A 45 52.33 1.71 8.33
C GLN A 45 51.90 0.69 9.40
N LEU A 46 50.61 0.39 9.53
CA LEU A 46 50.13 -0.66 10.44
C LEU A 46 50.67 -2.04 10.04
N MET A 47 50.82 -2.32 8.74
CA MET A 47 51.45 -3.56 8.28
C MET A 47 52.94 -3.64 8.58
N ASP A 48 53.66 -2.53 8.46
CA ASP A 48 55.07 -2.46 8.85
C ASP A 48 55.24 -2.62 10.38
N LEU A 49 54.32 -2.06 11.18
CA LEU A 49 54.28 -2.25 12.63
C LEU A 49 54.06 -3.73 13.00
N LEU A 50 53.08 -4.40 12.38
CA LEU A 50 52.81 -5.83 12.63
C LEU A 50 53.94 -6.74 12.10
N PHE A 51 54.49 -6.41 10.94
CA PHE A 51 55.50 -7.19 10.24
C PHE A 51 56.63 -6.26 9.72
N PRO A 52 57.63 -5.95 10.56
CA PRO A 52 58.71 -5.03 10.19
C PRO A 52 59.44 -5.46 8.93
N GLY A 53 59.62 -4.53 7.99
CA GLY A 53 60.26 -4.81 6.69
C GLY A 53 59.35 -5.50 5.66
N SER A 54 58.07 -5.71 5.97
CA SER A 54 57.09 -6.22 5.00
C SER A 54 56.72 -5.17 3.94
N ILE A 55 56.84 -3.89 4.29
CA ILE A 55 56.62 -2.73 3.42
C ILE A 55 57.86 -1.85 3.43
N ASP A 56 58.28 -1.42 2.24
CA ASP A 56 59.34 -0.43 2.09
C ASP A 56 58.77 0.96 2.39
N MET A 57 58.92 1.43 3.62
CA MET A 57 58.36 2.68 4.13
C MET A 57 58.83 3.90 3.34
N SER A 58 60.02 3.85 2.70
CA SER A 58 60.51 4.92 1.82
C SER A 58 59.69 5.10 0.54
N LYS A 59 58.95 4.06 0.13
CA LYS A 59 58.09 4.07 -1.06
C LYS A 59 56.64 4.43 -0.76
N VAL A 60 56.26 4.49 0.51
CA VAL A 60 54.91 4.86 0.93
C VAL A 60 54.72 6.37 0.77
N LYS A 61 53.60 6.78 0.19
CA LYS A 61 53.24 8.19 0.00
C LYS A 61 52.29 8.62 1.12
N PHE A 62 52.86 9.15 2.22
CA PHE A 62 52.11 9.57 3.42
C PHE A 62 51.24 10.82 3.17
N GLU A 63 51.78 11.82 2.48
CA GLU A 63 51.06 13.04 2.08
C GLU A 63 50.45 12.93 0.66
N SER A 64 49.71 11.85 0.42
CA SER A 64 49.19 11.57 -0.93
C SER A 64 47.98 12.43 -1.28
N GLN A 65 48.03 13.07 -2.45
CA GLN A 65 46.95 13.95 -2.95
C GLN A 65 46.37 13.48 -4.27
N LYS A 66 47.10 12.66 -5.04
CA LYS A 66 46.65 12.18 -6.35
C LYS A 66 46.20 10.72 -6.30
N ARG A 67 45.25 10.36 -7.17
CA ARG A 67 44.72 8.98 -7.26
C ARG A 67 45.79 7.96 -7.66
N SER A 68 46.84 8.39 -8.35
CA SER A 68 48.03 7.58 -8.65
C SER A 68 48.76 7.12 -7.39
N ASP A 69 48.83 7.98 -6.39
CA ASP A 69 49.59 7.77 -5.15
C ASP A 69 48.86 6.76 -4.26
N PHE A 70 47.53 6.86 -4.20
CA PHE A 70 46.70 5.87 -3.50
C PHE A 70 46.89 4.49 -4.13
N LYS A 71 46.85 4.42 -5.46
CA LYS A 71 47.04 3.16 -6.19
C LYS A 71 48.42 2.54 -5.89
N GLN A 72 49.47 3.37 -5.78
CA GLN A 72 50.80 2.90 -5.38
C GLN A 72 50.82 2.34 -3.96
N ASN A 73 50.26 3.06 -2.98
CA ASN A 73 50.20 2.59 -1.59
C ASN A 73 49.43 1.27 -1.47
N TYR A 74 48.28 1.12 -2.12
CA TYR A 74 47.53 -0.15 -2.12
C TYR A 74 48.27 -1.28 -2.85
N ASN A 75 49.07 -1.00 -3.88
CA ASN A 75 49.91 -2.01 -4.52
C ASN A 75 51.03 -2.50 -3.58
N LEU A 76 51.63 -1.60 -2.79
CA LEU A 76 52.60 -1.96 -1.75
C LEU A 76 51.95 -2.84 -0.68
N LEU A 77 50.78 -2.43 -0.17
CA LEU A 77 50.00 -3.17 0.81
C LEU A 77 49.61 -4.57 0.31
N GLN A 78 49.16 -4.67 -0.94
CA GLN A 78 48.79 -5.95 -1.56
C GLN A 78 50.00 -6.87 -1.75
N THR A 79 51.17 -6.31 -2.06
CA THR A 79 52.42 -7.06 -2.13
C THR A 79 52.82 -7.60 -0.75
N ALA A 80 52.66 -6.81 0.31
CA ALA A 80 52.90 -7.24 1.68
C ALA A 80 51.94 -8.34 2.11
N PHE A 81 50.63 -8.21 1.83
CA PHE A 81 49.65 -9.26 2.10
C PHE A 81 49.97 -10.59 1.41
N ARG A 82 50.43 -10.56 0.15
CA ARG A 82 50.85 -11.76 -0.58
C ARG A 82 52.06 -12.44 0.08
N LYS A 83 53.06 -11.66 0.50
CA LYS A 83 54.25 -12.17 1.19
C LYS A 83 53.91 -12.77 2.56
N SER A 84 52.93 -12.19 3.27
CA SER A 84 52.47 -12.67 4.58
C SER A 84 51.43 -13.81 4.50
N GLY A 85 51.15 -14.35 3.32
CA GLY A 85 50.23 -15.50 3.14
C GLY A 85 48.74 -15.16 3.26
N ILE A 86 48.37 -13.88 3.29
CA ILE A 86 46.98 -13.42 3.45
C ILE A 86 46.27 -13.50 2.09
N LYS A 87 45.43 -14.51 1.89
CA LYS A 87 44.68 -14.74 0.65
C LYS A 87 43.21 -14.37 0.80
N GLN A 88 42.86 -13.08 0.66
CA GLN A 88 41.54 -12.60 0.16
C GLN A 88 41.48 -11.07 0.20
N LEU A 89 41.75 -10.42 -0.95
CA LEU A 89 41.33 -9.04 -1.32
C LEU A 89 41.83 -8.72 -2.74
N LEU A 90 41.57 -9.64 -3.68
CA LEU A 90 42.10 -9.61 -5.04
C LEU A 90 41.00 -10.02 -6.02
N THR A 91 39.98 -9.18 -6.21
CA THR A 91 39.04 -9.23 -7.38
C THR A 91 37.95 -8.12 -7.40
N GLY A 92 38.07 -7.00 -6.67
CA GLY A 92 37.05 -5.95 -6.67
C GLY A 92 37.64 -4.53 -6.76
N LYS A 93 36.96 -3.63 -7.46
CA LYS A 93 37.23 -2.18 -7.41
C LYS A 93 37.24 -1.75 -5.94
N PHE A 94 38.39 -1.31 -5.41
CA PHE A 94 38.51 -0.89 -4.01
C PHE A 94 37.49 0.21 -3.64
N ARG A 95 36.52 -0.13 -2.78
CA ARG A 95 35.77 0.79 -1.91
C ARG A 95 35.45 0.06 -0.61
N PRO A 96 36.29 0.20 0.43
CA PRO A 96 35.71 0.22 1.78
C PRO A 96 36.53 1.07 2.75
N ASN A 97 35.99 2.18 3.28
CA ASN A 97 36.71 2.94 4.31
C ASN A 97 36.34 2.50 5.73
N PHE A 98 35.08 2.22 6.06
CA PHE A 98 34.74 1.81 7.44
C PHE A 98 34.80 0.29 7.67
N THR A 99 34.25 -0.52 6.75
CA THR A 99 34.25 -1.99 6.86
C THR A 99 35.66 -2.58 6.81
N PHE A 100 36.51 -2.05 5.93
CA PHE A 100 37.91 -2.49 5.84
C PHE A 100 38.70 -2.10 7.08
N LEU A 101 38.45 -0.92 7.63
CA LEU A 101 39.12 -0.45 8.84
C LEU A 101 38.74 -1.31 10.05
N LYS A 102 37.47 -1.70 10.19
CA LYS A 102 37.01 -2.66 11.21
C LYS A 102 37.69 -4.02 11.06
N TRP A 103 37.74 -4.54 9.83
CA TRP A 103 38.42 -5.80 9.56
C TRP A 103 39.92 -5.71 9.87
N PHE A 104 40.58 -4.64 9.45
CA PHE A 104 42.01 -4.43 9.67
C PHE A 104 42.33 -4.26 11.16
N ARG A 105 41.46 -3.60 11.94
CA ARG A 105 41.57 -3.52 13.41
C ARG A 105 41.56 -4.90 14.06
N LYS A 106 40.61 -5.75 13.69
CA LYS A 106 40.56 -7.14 14.20
C LYS A 106 41.80 -7.92 13.80
N PHE A 107 42.23 -7.78 12.53
CA PHE A 107 43.45 -8.40 12.04
C PHE A 107 44.68 -7.92 12.83
N PHE A 108 44.76 -6.63 13.15
CA PHE A 108 45.85 -6.04 13.92
C PHE A 108 45.93 -6.63 15.33
N PHE A 109 44.84 -6.55 16.11
CA PHE A 109 44.83 -7.10 17.47
C PHE A 109 45.02 -8.62 17.52
N ALA A 110 44.59 -9.36 16.49
CA ALA A 110 44.81 -10.80 16.42
C ALA A 110 46.28 -11.20 16.11
N ASN A 111 47.09 -10.27 15.59
CA ASN A 111 48.48 -10.55 15.17
C ASN A 111 49.52 -9.70 15.93
N GLU A 112 49.07 -8.78 16.78
CA GLU A 112 49.94 -7.96 17.63
C GLU A 112 50.68 -8.82 18.66
N ARG A 113 52.01 -8.68 18.71
CA ARG A 113 52.85 -9.32 19.73
C ARG A 113 53.21 -8.29 20.79
N LYS A 114 52.71 -8.46 22.01
CA LYS A 114 53.01 -7.57 23.15
C LYS A 114 54.53 -7.50 23.38
N GLY A 115 55.07 -6.28 23.51
CA GLY A 115 56.47 -6.03 23.91
C GLY A 115 57.44 -5.60 22.80
N ARG A 116 56.98 -4.97 21.71
CA ARG A 116 57.87 -4.37 20.70
C ARG A 116 57.79 -2.84 20.74
N GLU A 117 58.94 -2.18 20.80
CA GLU A 117 59.06 -0.74 20.62
C GLU A 117 58.98 -0.41 19.12
N TYR A 118 57.96 0.35 18.72
CA TYR A 118 57.80 0.89 17.38
C TYR A 118 57.44 2.37 17.49
N ASN A 119 58.30 3.26 16.99
CA ASN A 119 58.03 4.69 16.96
C ASN A 119 57.38 5.05 15.61
N PRO A 120 56.06 5.33 15.56
CA PRO A 120 55.37 5.58 14.30
C PRO A 120 55.77 6.91 13.66
N VAL A 121 56.28 7.89 14.43
CA VAL A 121 56.75 9.17 13.88
C VAL A 121 58.10 9.01 13.22
N GLU A 122 59.03 8.28 13.84
CA GLU A 122 60.33 7.97 13.22
C GLU A 122 60.20 7.07 12.00
N ALA A 123 59.31 6.07 12.02
CA ALA A 123 59.10 5.15 10.90
C ALA A 123 58.58 5.83 9.61
N ARG A 124 57.91 6.98 9.75
CA ARG A 124 57.48 7.84 8.63
C ARG A 124 58.39 9.06 8.42
N ASN A 125 59.60 9.07 8.99
CA ASN A 125 60.56 10.19 8.94
C ASN A 125 59.95 11.55 9.32
N GLY A 126 59.02 11.58 10.28
CA GLY A 126 58.32 12.79 10.72
C GLY A 126 57.26 13.35 9.75
N GLN A 127 56.96 12.67 8.63
CA GLN A 127 55.96 13.11 7.65
C GLN A 127 54.53 12.91 8.15
N ASP A 128 53.62 13.85 7.87
CA ASP A 128 52.22 13.70 8.28
C ASP A 128 51.39 12.80 7.33
N ILE A 129 50.36 12.10 7.83
CA ILE A 129 49.47 11.32 6.97
C ILE A 129 48.29 12.21 6.54
N HIS A 130 48.51 13.04 5.51
CA HIS A 130 47.55 14.06 5.08
C HIS A 130 46.93 13.77 3.69
N VAL A 131 45.61 13.94 3.57
CA VAL A 131 44.87 13.92 2.28
C VAL A 131 44.08 15.23 2.14
N LYS A 132 44.43 16.11 1.18
CA LYS A 132 43.64 17.31 0.88
C LYS A 132 42.35 16.94 0.13
N CYS A 133 41.22 17.47 0.57
CA CYS A 133 39.95 17.39 -0.18
C CYS A 133 39.89 18.61 -1.11
N GLU A 134 39.90 18.41 -2.43
CA GLU A 134 39.70 19.50 -3.39
C GLU A 134 38.24 20.01 -3.30
N MET A 135 38.05 21.18 -2.69
CA MET A 135 36.94 22.09 -2.98
C MET A 135 37.47 23.19 -3.91
N GLY A 136 36.71 23.52 -4.96
CA GLY A 136 37.02 24.59 -5.90
C GLY A 136 37.20 25.94 -5.20
N GLY A 137 38.14 26.74 -5.71
CA GLY A 137 38.83 27.79 -4.99
C GLY A 137 38.10 29.12 -4.78
N LEU A 138 38.63 29.90 -3.84
CA LEU A 138 39.11 31.27 -4.09
C LEU A 138 40.16 31.68 -3.03
N ASN A 139 41.00 32.63 -3.42
CA ASN A 139 42.39 32.84 -3.03
C ASN A 139 42.71 33.21 -1.57
N THR A 140 43.93 32.85 -1.22
CA THR A 140 44.73 33.25 -0.05
C THR A 140 44.95 34.76 0.07
N SER A 141 44.77 35.32 1.27
CA SER A 141 45.77 36.12 2.02
C SER A 141 45.10 36.98 3.09
N GLY A 142 45.71 37.02 4.28
CA GLY A 142 45.32 37.90 5.37
C GLY A 142 44.57 37.19 6.51
N ARG A 143 45.30 36.90 7.59
CA ARG A 143 44.72 36.88 8.95
C ARG A 143 44.08 38.26 9.18
N LYS A 144 42.78 38.39 8.92
CA LYS A 144 41.94 39.38 9.58
C LYS A 144 41.06 38.60 10.55
N LYS A 145 41.13 39.00 11.83
CA LYS A 145 40.14 38.64 12.84
C LYS A 145 38.75 38.79 12.22
N ILE A 146 37.96 37.73 12.19
CA ILE A 146 36.52 37.87 11.98
C ILE A 146 35.96 38.28 13.34
N GLU A 147 35.98 39.58 13.58
CA GLU A 147 34.97 40.24 14.39
C GLU A 147 33.66 40.14 13.60
N ASN A 148 32.73 39.31 14.09
CA ASN A 148 31.28 39.46 13.96
C ASN A 148 30.62 38.23 14.59
N THR A 149 30.75 38.06 15.90
CA THR A 149 29.89 37.15 16.67
C THR A 149 28.64 37.95 17.04
N ILE A 150 27.51 37.65 16.41
CA ILE A 150 26.22 38.21 16.82
C ILE A 150 25.97 37.77 18.27
N SER A 151 25.79 38.72 19.19
CA SER A 151 25.44 38.43 20.58
C SER A 151 23.97 38.00 20.65
N CYS A 152 23.71 36.80 21.19
CA CYS A 152 22.35 36.32 21.45
C CYS A 152 21.65 37.23 22.46
N SER A 153 20.34 37.46 22.32
CA SER A 153 19.54 38.21 23.30
C SER A 153 19.47 37.46 24.63
N GLU A 154 19.19 38.18 25.72
CA GLU A 154 19.02 37.56 27.05
C GLU A 154 17.87 36.54 27.04
N THR A 155 16.75 36.87 26.39
CA THR A 155 15.61 35.97 26.16
C THR A 155 16.01 34.68 25.45
N MET A 156 16.88 34.76 24.44
CA MET A 156 17.36 33.58 23.71
C MET A 156 18.26 32.70 24.58
N LEU A 157 19.09 33.30 25.44
CA LEU A 157 19.91 32.56 26.40
C LEU A 157 19.06 31.84 27.46
N LEU A 158 18.02 32.50 27.99
CA LEU A 158 17.07 31.88 28.91
C LEU A 158 16.30 30.73 28.23
N PHE A 159 15.81 30.93 27.00
CA PHE A 159 15.14 29.87 26.26
C PHE A 159 16.03 28.63 26.08
N ILE A 160 17.30 28.83 25.68
CA ILE A 160 18.26 27.73 25.54
C ILE A 160 18.49 27.03 26.89
N GLN A 161 18.56 27.80 27.99
CA GLN A 161 18.73 27.24 29.33
C GLN A 161 17.54 26.36 29.74
N THR A 162 16.32 26.82 29.52
CA THR A 162 15.10 26.16 29.99
C THR A 162 14.69 24.98 29.10
N HIS A 163 14.74 25.14 27.77
CA HIS A 163 14.15 24.17 26.82
C HIS A 163 15.14 23.34 26.03
N CYS A 164 16.39 23.80 25.86
CA CYS A 164 17.37 23.13 24.99
C CYS A 164 18.40 22.28 25.74
N LEU A 165 18.60 22.51 27.04
CA LEU A 165 19.67 21.90 27.84
C LEU A 165 19.16 21.05 29.02
N SER A 166 17.86 20.82 29.13
CA SER A 166 17.21 20.05 30.21
C SER A 166 17.65 18.58 30.30
N SER A 167 18.32 18.04 29.27
CA SER A 167 18.84 16.67 29.21
C SER A 167 20.29 16.48 29.67
N LEU A 168 21.00 17.55 30.09
CA LEU A 168 22.38 17.46 30.60
C LEU A 168 22.42 17.30 32.14
N PRO A 169 23.26 16.41 32.71
CA PRO A 169 23.34 16.22 34.16
C PRO A 169 23.87 17.49 34.86
N SER A 170 23.00 18.14 35.63
CA SER A 170 23.24 19.08 36.75
C SER A 170 24.51 19.98 36.75
N ARG A 171 24.24 21.30 36.77
CA ARG A 171 25.08 22.49 37.12
C ARG A 171 25.68 23.29 35.96
N ILE A 172 24.81 23.93 35.16
CA ILE A 172 25.18 25.20 34.48
C ILE A 172 24.18 26.26 34.96
N ASN A 173 24.57 27.11 35.91
CA ASN A 173 23.67 28.12 36.49
C ASN A 173 23.40 29.32 35.56
N LYS A 174 24.15 29.47 34.46
CA LYS A 174 23.92 30.53 33.46
C LYS A 174 24.52 30.14 32.09
N VAL A 175 23.68 30.08 31.05
CA VAL A 175 24.13 29.80 29.68
C VAL A 175 24.96 30.98 29.15
N SER A 176 26.22 30.73 28.78
CA SER A 176 27.10 31.75 28.20
C SER A 176 26.84 31.94 26.69
N GLN A 177 27.23 33.08 26.13
CA GLN A 177 27.23 33.31 24.66
C GLN A 177 28.01 32.22 23.90
N ARG A 178 29.06 31.66 24.53
CA ARG A 178 29.85 30.56 23.98
C ARG A 178 29.04 29.27 23.93
N THR A 179 28.29 28.96 24.99
CA THR A 179 27.37 27.81 25.03
C THR A 179 26.27 27.92 23.99
N ALA A 180 25.65 29.11 23.86
CA ALA A 180 24.65 29.38 22.84
C ALA A 180 25.20 29.21 21.41
N SER A 181 26.46 29.61 21.16
CA SER A 181 27.10 29.42 19.85
C SER A 181 27.25 27.93 19.46
N TYR A 182 27.41 27.01 20.41
CA TYR A 182 27.46 25.57 20.11
C TYR A 182 26.08 24.98 19.87
N VAL A 183 25.08 25.38 20.66
CA VAL A 183 23.68 24.98 20.49
C VAL A 183 23.14 25.44 19.13
N LEU A 184 23.44 26.67 18.75
CA LEU A 184 23.01 27.26 17.48
C LEU A 184 23.87 26.80 16.30
N GLY A 185 25.10 26.33 16.54
CA GLY A 185 26.10 25.98 15.52
C GLY A 185 27.09 27.12 15.26
N LEU A 186 28.36 26.77 15.02
CA LEU A 186 29.48 27.71 14.95
C LEU A 186 29.39 28.71 13.80
N ASN A 187 28.60 28.40 12.76
CA ASN A 187 28.39 29.24 11.60
C ASN A 187 27.07 30.02 11.65
N TYR A 188 26.34 29.96 12.76
CA TYR A 188 25.08 30.68 12.94
C TYR A 188 25.28 32.21 12.86
N PRO A 189 24.36 32.96 12.22
CA PRO A 189 23.19 32.53 11.45
C PRO A 189 23.48 32.33 9.95
N ASN A 190 24.73 32.53 9.52
CA ASN A 190 25.11 32.59 8.10
C ASN A 190 24.84 31.28 7.34
N ASP A 191 24.96 30.15 8.02
CA ASP A 191 24.63 28.83 7.45
C ASP A 191 23.13 28.69 7.16
N ILE A 192 22.25 29.17 8.05
CA ILE A 192 20.79 29.20 7.85
C ILE A 192 20.43 30.14 6.71
N VAL A 193 20.95 31.37 6.74
CA VAL A 193 20.67 32.40 5.71
C VAL A 193 21.14 31.92 4.34
N SER A 194 22.33 31.32 4.25
CA SER A 194 22.86 30.75 3.01
C SER A 194 21.99 29.61 2.48
N ALA A 195 21.53 28.71 3.36
CA ALA A 195 20.65 27.61 2.98
C ALA A 195 19.29 28.11 2.44
N CYS A 196 18.67 29.08 3.12
CA CYS A 196 17.37 29.65 2.75
C CYS A 196 17.44 30.55 1.51
N LYS A 197 18.60 31.15 1.21
CA LYS A 197 18.82 31.88 -0.05
C LYS A 197 18.85 30.95 -1.26
N MET A 198 19.31 29.71 -1.08
CA MET A 198 19.47 28.74 -2.16
C MET A 198 18.32 27.74 -2.30
N ASN A 199 17.56 27.48 -1.22
CA ASN A 199 16.56 26.43 -1.19
C ASN A 199 15.20 26.93 -0.65
N PRO A 200 14.10 26.29 -1.05
CA PRO A 200 12.81 26.48 -0.38
C PRO A 200 12.90 26.21 1.12
N TYR A 201 12.16 26.98 1.93
CA TYR A 201 12.10 26.79 3.38
C TYR A 201 10.68 26.94 3.95
N CYS A 202 10.50 26.36 5.14
CA CYS A 202 9.29 26.45 5.97
C CYS A 202 9.60 27.19 7.28
N VAL A 203 8.72 28.09 7.72
CA VAL A 203 8.86 28.81 9.00
C VAL A 203 8.00 28.14 10.08
N TYR A 204 8.52 27.97 11.28
CA TYR A 204 7.77 27.46 12.43
C TYR A 204 7.71 28.52 13.50
N ILE A 205 6.51 28.70 14.06
CA ILE A 205 6.24 29.69 15.10
C ILE A 205 5.57 28.98 16.26
N TYR A 206 6.22 29.01 17.42
CA TYR A 206 5.64 28.54 18.67
C TYR A 206 5.40 29.74 19.58
N GLY A 207 4.12 30.03 19.83
CA GLY A 207 3.70 31.13 20.70
C GLY A 207 3.67 30.74 22.18
N GLN A 208 3.78 31.75 23.04
CA GLN A 208 3.59 31.64 24.50
C GLN A 208 4.40 30.53 25.19
N VAL A 209 5.64 30.28 24.75
CA VAL A 209 6.52 29.27 25.36
C VAL A 209 7.00 29.77 26.73
N PRO A 210 6.81 29.03 27.84
CA PRO A 210 7.15 29.50 29.19
C PRO A 210 8.66 29.59 29.38
N LEU A 211 9.18 30.67 29.98
CA LEU A 211 10.63 30.81 30.22
C LEU A 211 11.07 30.33 31.61
N ASP A 212 10.15 30.21 32.56
CA ASP A 212 10.39 29.69 33.92
C ASP A 212 9.28 28.71 34.32
N ALA A 213 9.66 27.55 34.89
CA ALA A 213 8.71 26.57 35.41
C ALA A 213 8.27 26.84 36.86
N GLU A 214 9.01 27.69 37.61
CA GLU A 214 8.86 27.84 39.07
C GLU A 214 8.38 29.24 39.55
N SER A 215 8.29 30.25 38.68
CA SER A 215 7.94 31.62 39.08
C SER A 215 6.44 31.94 38.97
N ARG A 216 5.92 32.78 39.89
CA ARG A 216 4.50 33.19 39.95
C ARG A 216 4.11 34.24 38.89
N GLU A 217 5.08 34.82 38.20
CA GLU A 217 4.89 35.73 37.05
C GLU A 217 5.13 34.93 35.76
N ARG A 218 4.08 34.62 34.99
CA ARG A 218 4.18 33.86 33.74
C ARG A 218 4.87 34.68 32.65
N THR A 219 6.20 34.67 32.62
CA THR A 219 6.98 35.21 31.49
C THR A 219 7.00 34.16 30.36
N SER A 220 6.53 34.55 29.18
CA SER A 220 6.49 33.68 28.00
C SER A 220 7.21 34.34 26.82
N CYS A 221 7.62 33.53 25.83
CA CYS A 221 8.28 34.00 24.61
C CYS A 221 7.70 33.36 23.35
N HIS A 222 8.05 33.93 22.20
CA HIS A 222 7.77 33.39 20.88
C HIS A 222 9.05 32.86 20.26
N VAL A 223 8.99 31.64 19.72
CA VAL A 223 10.13 30.95 19.13
C VAL A 223 9.95 30.83 17.63
N VAL A 224 10.94 31.29 16.86
CA VAL A 224 10.94 31.22 15.39
C VAL A 224 12.02 30.24 14.94
N LEU A 225 11.61 29.20 14.22
CA LEU A 225 12.50 28.21 13.63
C LEU A 225 12.33 28.19 12.10
N VAL A 226 13.35 27.72 11.40
CA VAL A 226 13.30 27.52 9.95
C VAL A 226 13.68 26.08 9.60
N GLY A 227 12.86 25.46 8.75
CA GLY A 227 13.05 24.13 8.21
C GLY A 227 13.42 24.14 6.73
N PHE A 228 14.44 23.38 6.35
CA PHE A 228 14.86 23.23 4.96
C PHE A 228 15.46 21.84 4.72
N PHE A 229 15.52 21.40 3.46
CA PHE A 229 16.08 20.11 3.10
C PHE A 229 17.57 20.21 2.75
N GLU A 230 18.44 19.52 3.49
CA GLU A 230 19.89 19.53 3.26
C GLU A 230 20.31 18.39 2.32
N GLU A 231 20.47 18.72 1.02
CA GLU A 231 20.81 17.73 -0.01
C GLU A 231 22.09 16.92 0.28
N LYS A 232 23.10 17.53 0.91
CA LYS A 232 24.39 16.87 1.21
C LYS A 232 24.25 15.72 2.21
N ARG A 233 23.41 15.92 3.23
CA ARG A 233 23.17 14.93 4.30
C ARG A 233 21.92 14.08 4.04
N ALA A 234 21.17 14.36 2.97
CA ALA A 234 19.94 13.67 2.59
C ALA A 234 18.91 13.67 3.74
N ARG A 235 18.74 14.81 4.41
CA ARG A 235 17.87 14.93 5.59
C ARG A 235 17.18 16.28 5.64
N TYR A 236 16.03 16.30 6.30
CA TYR A 236 15.36 17.53 6.70
C TYR A 236 16.03 18.12 7.95
N CYS A 237 16.27 19.43 7.96
CA CYS A 237 16.90 20.15 9.06
C CYS A 237 15.96 21.23 9.55
N ILE A 238 15.67 21.24 10.85
CA ILE A 238 15.03 22.36 11.56
C ILE A 238 16.11 23.07 12.36
N ARG A 239 16.14 24.41 12.31
CA ARG A 239 17.13 25.24 13.01
C ARG A 239 16.44 26.43 13.68
N LEU A 240 16.92 26.79 14.86
CA LEU A 240 16.47 27.96 15.60
C LEU A 240 16.97 29.25 14.94
N LEU A 241 16.06 30.16 14.61
CA LEU A 241 16.35 31.43 13.95
C LEU A 241 16.33 32.61 14.93
N ASP A 242 15.30 32.72 15.78
CA ASP A 242 15.26 33.77 16.80
C ASP A 242 14.25 33.46 17.91
N VAL A 243 14.37 34.16 19.04
CA VAL A 243 13.42 34.13 20.16
C VAL A 243 13.14 35.56 20.61
N PHE A 244 11.87 35.94 20.71
CA PHE A 244 11.47 37.30 21.11
C PHE A 244 10.30 37.29 22.10
N GLN A 245 10.16 38.40 22.84
CA GLN A 245 9.00 38.70 23.68
C GLN A 245 8.20 39.83 23.03
N ALA A 246 6.87 39.74 23.06
CA ALA A 246 6.02 40.85 22.63
C ALA A 246 5.91 41.83 23.81
N GLU A 247 6.37 43.06 23.65
CA GLU A 247 6.16 44.13 24.64
C GLU A 247 4.71 44.63 24.57
N ASP A 248 4.17 45.15 25.68
CA ASP A 248 2.80 45.68 25.79
C ASP A 248 2.47 46.64 24.62
N GLY A 249 1.61 46.20 23.70
CA GLY A 249 1.15 46.97 22.54
C GLY A 249 1.82 46.65 21.19
N SER A 250 2.83 45.77 21.13
CA SER A 250 3.42 45.28 19.87
C SER A 250 2.69 44.06 19.32
N SER A 251 2.32 44.07 18.03
CA SER A 251 1.70 42.90 17.38
C SER A 251 2.76 41.81 17.17
N VAL A 252 2.48 40.57 17.59
CA VAL A 252 3.33 39.37 17.37
C VAL A 252 3.77 39.25 15.91
N SER A 253 2.85 39.58 15.00
CA SER A 253 3.07 39.57 13.56
C SER A 253 4.09 40.62 13.10
N GLY A 254 4.11 41.81 13.71
CA GLY A 254 5.10 42.87 13.43
C GLY A 254 6.50 42.49 13.92
N CYS A 255 6.60 41.82 15.06
CA CYS A 255 7.87 41.28 15.57
C CYS A 255 8.42 40.18 14.66
N LEU A 256 7.57 39.31 14.10
CA LEU A 256 7.97 38.30 13.12
C LEU A 256 8.55 38.92 11.84
N LEU A 257 7.91 39.97 11.31
CA LEU A 257 8.43 40.69 10.14
C LEU A 257 9.82 41.28 10.41
N ASN A 258 10.02 41.84 11.59
CA ASN A 258 11.32 42.36 12.01
C ASN A 258 12.37 41.24 12.07
N VAL A 259 12.02 40.04 12.53
CA VAL A 259 12.93 38.87 12.51
C VAL A 259 13.29 38.49 11.07
N LEU A 260 12.33 38.35 10.17
CA LEU A 260 12.60 37.98 8.77
C LEU A 260 13.46 39.04 8.06
N GLN A 261 13.21 40.33 8.32
CA GLN A 261 14.01 41.43 7.80
C GLN A 261 15.42 41.45 8.40
N LYS A 262 15.55 41.23 9.72
CA LYS A 262 16.84 41.17 10.44
C LYS A 262 17.80 40.14 9.85
N PHE A 263 17.29 38.98 9.41
CA PHE A 263 18.11 37.92 8.83
C PHE A 263 18.14 37.91 7.29
N GLU A 264 17.50 38.89 6.63
CA GLU A 264 17.44 39.02 5.17
C GLU A 264 17.01 37.73 4.44
N LEU A 265 16.01 37.02 4.98
CA LEU A 265 15.51 35.79 4.37
C LEU A 265 14.62 36.11 3.15
N PRO A 266 14.84 35.47 1.99
CA PRO A 266 14.08 35.81 0.79
C PRO A 266 12.66 35.24 0.83
N ALA A 267 11.67 36.12 0.88
CA ALA A 267 10.25 35.75 0.91
C ALA A 267 9.82 34.83 -0.25
N GLY A 268 10.42 34.96 -1.43
CA GLY A 268 10.13 34.10 -2.59
C GLY A 268 10.59 32.65 -2.48
N ASN A 269 11.42 32.31 -1.48
CA ASN A 269 11.79 30.94 -1.14
C ASN A 269 11.01 30.38 0.06
N MET A 270 10.24 31.23 0.76
CA MET A 270 9.30 30.78 1.78
C MET A 270 8.13 30.11 1.08
N VAL A 271 7.91 28.82 1.35
CA VAL A 271 6.83 28.04 0.72
C VAL A 271 5.68 27.81 1.69
N ALA A 272 6.00 27.60 2.96
CA ALA A 272 5.01 27.27 3.96
C ALA A 272 5.39 27.82 5.34
N PHE A 273 4.40 27.89 6.22
CA PHE A 273 4.64 28.11 7.64
C PHE A 273 3.71 27.26 8.49
N TYR A 274 4.12 27.07 9.74
CA TYR A 274 3.36 26.39 10.78
C TYR A 274 3.32 27.29 12.01
N VAL A 275 2.11 27.56 12.51
CA VAL A 275 1.90 28.27 13.77
C VAL A 275 1.27 27.31 14.76
N ASN A 276 1.91 27.15 15.92
CA ASN A 276 1.35 26.47 17.06
C ASN A 276 0.81 27.52 18.02
N ASP A 277 -0.50 27.78 17.98
CA ASP A 277 -1.15 28.76 18.85
C ASP A 277 -2.39 28.15 19.52
N GLN A 278 -2.52 28.39 20.82
CA GLN A 278 -3.66 27.99 21.66
C GLN A 278 -4.74 29.09 21.69
N GLU A 279 -4.47 30.29 21.16
CA GLU A 279 -5.43 31.41 21.08
C GLU A 279 -5.55 32.00 19.66
N GLN A 280 -6.54 32.87 19.43
CA GLN A 280 -6.95 33.39 18.13
C GLN A 280 -5.96 34.36 17.45
N THR A 281 -4.63 34.23 17.63
CA THR A 281 -3.64 35.15 17.00
C THR A 281 -3.19 34.71 15.60
N SER A 282 -3.57 33.50 15.18
CA SER A 282 -3.21 32.90 13.88
C SER A 282 -3.64 33.72 12.66
N GLY A 283 -4.86 34.26 12.63
CA GLY A 283 -5.38 34.98 11.45
C GLY A 283 -4.63 36.26 11.10
N SER A 284 -4.13 36.98 12.10
CA SER A 284 -3.32 38.21 11.91
C SER A 284 -1.92 37.88 11.38
N VAL A 285 -1.30 36.82 11.90
CA VAL A 285 0.02 36.35 11.45
C VAL A 285 -0.04 35.81 10.02
N VAL A 286 -1.05 34.99 9.70
CA VAL A 286 -1.27 34.43 8.36
C VAL A 286 -1.40 35.55 7.32
N SER A 287 -2.24 36.55 7.60
CA SER A 287 -2.48 37.68 6.67
C SER A 287 -1.19 38.44 6.36
N GLN A 288 -0.36 38.72 7.37
CA GLN A 288 0.90 39.46 7.18
C GLN A 288 2.01 38.64 6.51
N ILE A 289 2.08 37.33 6.75
CA ILE A 289 3.01 36.46 6.01
C ILE A 289 2.59 36.38 4.53
N GLN A 290 1.28 36.33 4.25
CA GLN A 290 0.75 36.33 2.89
C GLN A 290 0.94 37.67 2.16
N GLU A 291 1.01 38.80 2.87
CA GLU A 291 1.43 40.09 2.29
C GLU A 291 2.88 40.05 1.78
N LEU A 292 3.78 39.33 2.45
CA LEU A 292 5.16 39.16 2.01
C LEU A 292 5.29 38.22 0.80
N ASN A 293 4.53 37.13 0.81
CA ASN A 293 4.46 36.20 -0.31
C ASN A 293 3.05 35.56 -0.36
N PRO A 294 2.20 35.96 -1.32
CA PRO A 294 0.82 35.46 -1.43
C PRO A 294 0.71 33.96 -1.72
N GLN A 295 1.80 33.30 -2.14
CA GLN A 295 1.82 31.89 -2.52
C GLN A 295 2.24 30.97 -1.36
N VAL A 296 2.46 31.53 -0.17
CA VAL A 296 2.83 30.76 1.03
C VAL A 296 1.62 30.01 1.58
N ILE A 297 1.82 28.74 1.90
CA ILE A 297 0.78 27.84 2.41
C ILE A 297 0.83 27.80 3.94
N ASP A 298 -0.29 28.10 4.60
CA ASP A 298 -0.48 27.84 6.03
C ASP A 298 -0.73 26.34 6.23
N LEU A 299 0.16 25.65 6.95
CA LEU A 299 0.01 24.21 7.22
C LEU A 299 -0.56 23.91 8.60
N GLY A 300 -0.80 24.92 9.45
CA GLY A 300 -1.43 24.74 10.76
C GLY A 300 -2.81 24.11 10.67
N GLY A 301 -3.59 24.49 9.63
CA GLY A 301 -4.90 23.93 9.35
C GLY A 301 -4.91 22.41 9.19
N LEU A 302 -3.89 21.82 8.56
CA LEU A 302 -3.79 20.37 8.32
C LEU A 302 -3.73 19.55 9.63
N TYR A 303 -3.00 20.05 10.62
CA TYR A 303 -2.77 19.34 11.89
C TYR A 303 -3.85 19.63 12.93
N SER A 304 -4.58 20.72 12.75
CA SER A 304 -5.71 21.12 13.60
C SER A 304 -7.07 20.61 13.08
N VAL A 305 -7.13 19.95 11.91
CA VAL A 305 -8.39 19.38 11.36
C VAL A 305 -9.16 18.55 12.39
N PRO A 306 -8.57 17.58 13.12
CA PRO A 306 -9.32 16.77 14.07
C PRO A 306 -10.01 17.59 15.16
N ASP A 307 -9.26 18.49 15.78
CA ASP A 307 -9.76 19.25 16.93
C ASP A 307 -10.74 20.33 16.48
N SER A 308 -10.44 21.02 15.37
CA SER A 308 -11.33 22.07 14.80
C SER A 308 -12.66 21.47 14.31
N ALA A 309 -12.61 20.36 13.57
CA ALA A 309 -13.80 19.72 13.05
C ALA A 309 -14.64 19.03 14.14
N CYS A 310 -13.98 18.43 15.13
CA CYS A 310 -14.65 17.89 16.32
C CYS A 310 -15.35 19.02 17.10
N SER A 311 -14.65 20.12 17.38
CA SER A 311 -15.21 21.28 18.07
C SER A 311 -16.43 21.85 17.36
N ALA A 312 -16.32 22.11 16.05
CA ALA A 312 -17.40 22.66 15.23
C ALA A 312 -18.60 21.69 15.18
N GLY A 313 -18.34 20.40 14.98
CA GLY A 313 -19.39 19.37 15.00
C GLY A 313 -20.09 19.29 16.35
N LEU A 314 -19.34 19.32 17.46
CA LEU A 314 -19.91 19.26 18.80
C LEU A 314 -20.71 20.51 19.18
N GLN A 315 -20.30 21.69 18.72
CA GLN A 315 -21.08 22.92 18.89
C GLN A 315 -22.39 22.90 18.10
N ALA A 316 -22.41 22.18 16.98
CA ALA A 316 -23.59 21.98 16.15
C ALA A 316 -24.55 20.90 16.65
N HIS A 317 -24.04 19.92 17.40
CA HIS A 317 -24.80 18.80 17.93
C HIS A 317 -25.45 19.12 19.29
N SER A 318 -26.55 18.44 19.61
CA SER A 318 -27.36 18.63 20.84
C SER A 318 -26.56 18.93 22.12
N SER A 319 -26.88 20.07 22.75
CA SER A 319 -26.32 20.53 24.03
C SER A 319 -26.53 19.56 25.19
N GLN A 320 -27.46 18.61 25.06
CA GLN A 320 -27.82 17.65 26.11
C GLN A 320 -26.69 16.66 26.44
N VAL A 321 -25.87 16.25 25.46
CA VAL A 321 -24.74 15.35 25.70
C VAL A 321 -23.62 16.07 26.44
N GLN A 322 -23.31 17.31 26.03
CA GLN A 322 -22.31 18.14 26.71
C GLN A 322 -22.75 18.47 28.14
N GLU A 323 -24.04 18.78 28.34
CA GLU A 323 -24.63 19.02 29.66
C GLU A 323 -24.55 17.78 30.55
N LEU A 324 -24.88 16.58 30.03
CA LEU A 324 -24.76 15.33 30.78
C LEU A 324 -23.32 15.09 31.25
N ILE A 325 -22.34 15.28 30.36
CA ILE A 325 -20.93 15.10 30.71
C ILE A 325 -20.49 16.11 31.77
N ALA A 326 -20.86 17.39 31.61
CA ALA A 326 -20.56 18.44 32.58
C ALA A 326 -21.18 18.14 33.95
N ASN A 327 -22.43 17.69 33.98
CA ASN A 327 -23.13 17.33 35.21
C ASN A 327 -22.46 16.14 35.93
N ILE A 328 -22.04 15.10 35.18
CA ILE A 328 -21.33 13.94 35.74
C ILE A 328 -19.96 14.37 36.31
N TYR A 329 -19.24 15.24 35.62
CA TYR A 329 -17.95 15.74 36.09
C TYR A 329 -18.08 16.64 37.32
N GLU A 330 -19.06 17.54 37.35
CA GLU A 330 -19.34 18.38 38.52
C GLU A 330 -19.66 17.52 39.76
N HIS A 331 -20.50 16.48 39.59
CA HIS A 331 -20.78 15.49 40.63
C HIS A 331 -19.50 14.78 41.09
N PHE A 332 -18.64 14.35 40.16
CA PHE A 332 -17.35 13.75 40.49
C PHE A 332 -16.43 14.70 41.30
N SER A 333 -16.37 15.98 40.92
CA SER A 333 -15.51 16.98 41.58
C SER A 333 -15.96 17.34 43.00
N THR A 334 -17.26 17.23 43.28
CA THR A 334 -17.88 17.60 44.56
C THR A 334 -18.11 16.40 45.49
N CYS A 335 -18.07 15.16 44.98
CA CYS A 335 -18.35 13.98 45.77
C CYS A 335 -17.13 13.51 46.59
N SER A 336 -17.31 13.38 47.90
CA SER A 336 -16.28 12.88 48.84
C SER A 336 -16.07 11.36 48.81
N THR A 337 -16.94 10.62 48.11
CA THR A 337 -16.86 9.15 48.01
C THR A 337 -16.07 8.74 46.77
N SER A 338 -15.04 7.91 46.94
CA SER A 338 -14.18 7.45 45.85
C SER A 338 -14.88 6.39 44.98
N ASN A 339 -15.85 6.77 44.14
CA ASN A 339 -16.37 5.86 43.13
C ASN A 339 -15.24 5.53 42.14
N GLY A 340 -14.78 4.27 42.13
CA GLY A 340 -13.72 3.80 41.25
C GLY A 340 -14.07 3.96 39.77
N ASN A 341 -15.34 3.79 39.41
CA ASN A 341 -15.81 3.92 38.04
C ASN A 341 -15.74 5.37 37.52
N LEU A 342 -16.14 6.35 38.34
CA LEU A 342 -16.01 7.76 37.98
C LEU A 342 -14.54 8.22 37.94
N LYS A 343 -13.68 7.65 38.79
CA LYS A 343 -12.22 7.87 38.71
C LYS A 343 -11.62 7.34 37.41
N ILE A 344 -12.05 6.15 36.97
CA ILE A 344 -11.61 5.55 35.70
C ILE A 344 -12.15 6.37 34.52
N LEU A 345 -13.39 6.84 34.59
CA LEU A 345 -14.03 7.63 33.53
C LEU A 345 -13.21 8.88 33.19
N PHE A 346 -12.81 9.65 34.21
CA PHE A 346 -12.07 10.91 34.05
C PHE A 346 -10.54 10.80 34.24
N ALA A 347 -9.99 9.58 34.29
CA ALA A 347 -8.54 9.39 34.37
C ALA A 347 -7.85 9.92 33.10
N ASP A 348 -6.75 10.66 33.29
CA ASP A 348 -5.90 11.22 32.23
C ASP A 348 -6.57 12.23 31.28
N ILE A 349 -7.65 12.90 31.73
CA ILE A 349 -8.32 13.98 30.97
C ILE A 349 -8.02 15.33 31.65
N GLU A 350 -7.08 16.11 31.09
CA GLU A 350 -6.63 17.37 31.70
C GLU A 350 -7.55 18.57 31.39
N GLY A 351 -8.23 18.56 30.23
CA GLY A 351 -9.04 19.68 29.72
C GLY A 351 -10.33 19.99 30.49
N LEU A 352 -10.67 19.23 31.53
CA LEU A 352 -11.88 19.41 32.34
C LEU A 352 -11.67 20.27 33.60
N LYS A 353 -10.45 20.73 33.88
CA LYS A 353 -10.14 21.49 35.11
C LYS A 353 -10.70 22.92 35.09
N ASP A 354 -10.91 23.52 33.92
CA ASP A 354 -11.46 24.86 33.77
C ASP A 354 -12.96 24.78 33.41
N THR A 355 -13.82 25.06 34.38
CA THR A 355 -15.29 24.87 34.33
C THR A 355 -16.05 25.78 33.36
N SER A 356 -15.35 26.53 32.49
CA SER A 356 -15.95 27.58 31.64
C SER A 356 -16.03 27.26 30.15
N THR A 357 -15.31 26.25 29.64
CA THR A 357 -15.40 25.81 28.23
C THR A 357 -15.38 24.28 28.13
N PRO A 358 -16.41 23.64 27.55
CA PRO A 358 -16.54 22.18 27.58
C PRO A 358 -15.64 21.54 26.53
N LEU A 359 -14.81 20.54 26.90
CA LEU A 359 -14.31 19.35 26.15
C LEU A 359 -13.97 19.44 24.64
N SER A 360 -13.98 20.63 24.05
CA SER A 360 -14.06 20.88 22.61
C SER A 360 -12.70 21.18 21.99
N HIS A 361 -11.64 21.18 22.81
CA HIS A 361 -10.28 21.49 22.37
C HIS A 361 -9.49 20.23 21.97
N SER A 362 -9.90 19.03 22.38
CA SER A 362 -9.21 17.77 22.08
C SER A 362 -10.19 16.71 21.57
N CYS A 363 -10.14 16.42 20.27
CA CYS A 363 -10.94 15.38 19.64
C CYS A 363 -10.65 13.99 20.27
N GLU A 364 -9.40 13.74 20.64
CA GLU A 364 -8.98 12.45 21.21
C GLU A 364 -9.55 12.24 22.60
N GLU A 365 -9.41 13.22 23.49
CA GLU A 365 -9.94 13.13 24.87
C GLU A 365 -11.46 12.95 24.86
N PHE A 366 -12.16 13.70 24.00
CA PHE A 366 -13.61 13.57 23.87
C PHE A 366 -14.02 12.17 23.39
N CYS A 367 -13.38 11.63 22.35
CA CYS A 367 -13.71 10.29 21.86
C CYS A 367 -13.42 9.20 22.91
N VAL A 368 -12.32 9.32 23.65
CA VAL A 368 -11.99 8.39 24.74
C VAL A 368 -13.05 8.45 25.85
N LEU A 369 -13.52 9.66 26.19
CA LEU A 369 -14.57 9.84 27.19
C LEU A 369 -15.89 9.22 26.76
N VAL A 370 -16.35 9.49 25.53
CA VAL A 370 -17.57 8.90 24.97
C VAL A 370 -17.49 7.38 24.96
N GLN A 371 -16.37 6.81 24.51
CA GLN A 371 -16.16 5.37 24.49
C GLN A 371 -16.26 4.77 25.91
N ARG A 372 -15.58 5.37 26.90
CA ARG A 372 -15.66 4.93 28.31
C ARG A 372 -17.09 5.04 28.87
N MET A 373 -17.82 6.10 28.55
CA MET A 373 -19.23 6.24 28.96
C MET A 373 -20.12 5.14 28.37
N LEU A 374 -19.92 4.78 27.11
CA LEU A 374 -20.68 3.71 26.44
C LEU A 374 -20.34 2.33 27.03
N GLU A 375 -19.06 2.07 27.31
CA GLU A 375 -18.59 0.82 27.93
C GLU A 375 -19.12 0.65 29.36
N MET A 376 -19.24 1.75 30.11
CA MET A 376 -19.68 1.77 31.50
C MET A 376 -21.15 2.17 31.68
N TRP A 377 -21.95 2.15 30.61
CA TRP A 377 -23.30 2.72 30.60
C TRP A 377 -24.21 2.12 31.69
N SER A 378 -24.22 0.79 31.83
CA SER A 378 -25.04 0.10 32.85
C SER A 378 -24.61 0.46 34.27
N ASP A 379 -23.31 0.63 34.50
CA ASP A 379 -22.75 0.95 35.80
C ASP A 379 -23.05 2.41 36.19
N LEU A 380 -23.00 3.32 35.22
CA LEU A 380 -23.39 4.72 35.40
C LEU A 380 -24.88 4.84 35.74
N VAL A 381 -25.75 4.17 34.98
CA VAL A 381 -27.20 4.12 35.27
C VAL A 381 -27.42 3.58 36.68
N SER A 382 -26.83 2.43 37.02
CA SER A 382 -26.98 1.82 38.34
C SER A 382 -26.49 2.73 39.47
N TYR A 383 -25.37 3.43 39.29
CA TYR A 383 -24.81 4.33 40.29
C TYR A 383 -25.73 5.54 40.53
N PHE A 384 -26.11 6.26 39.48
CA PHE A 384 -26.96 7.45 39.63
C PHE A 384 -28.39 7.11 40.06
N THR A 385 -28.89 5.91 39.73
CA THR A 385 -30.14 5.39 40.29
C THR A 385 -30.03 5.23 41.82
N SER A 386 -28.91 4.73 42.33
CA SER A 386 -28.69 4.58 43.77
C SER A 386 -28.46 5.91 44.51
N CYS A 387 -28.00 6.96 43.80
CA CYS A 387 -27.81 8.30 44.34
C CYS A 387 -29.08 9.18 44.27
N ASN A 388 -30.13 8.72 43.57
CA ASN A 388 -31.37 9.44 43.29
C ASN A 388 -32.12 9.88 44.58
N GLU A 389 -31.98 9.13 45.69
CA GLU A 389 -32.74 9.39 46.92
C GLU A 389 -32.36 10.70 47.64
N ASN A 390 -31.16 11.26 47.45
CA ASN A 390 -30.63 12.36 48.29
C ASN A 390 -30.05 13.59 47.55
N ASN A 391 -30.05 13.64 46.21
CA ASN A 391 -29.46 14.74 45.44
C ASN A 391 -30.23 15.04 44.15
N ASP A 392 -30.79 16.25 44.01
CA ASP A 392 -31.57 16.66 42.83
C ASP A 392 -30.76 16.68 41.53
N LYS A 393 -29.44 16.93 41.58
CA LYS A 393 -28.56 16.80 40.40
C LYS A 393 -28.37 15.34 39.97
N ALA A 394 -28.29 14.41 40.93
CA ALA A 394 -28.20 12.99 40.62
C ALA A 394 -29.49 12.47 39.95
N LYS A 395 -30.66 13.03 40.31
CA LYS A 395 -31.93 12.75 39.63
C LYS A 395 -31.93 13.22 38.18
N GLN A 396 -31.42 14.43 37.93
CA GLN A 396 -31.29 14.99 36.58
C GLN A 396 -30.37 14.12 35.71
N ILE A 397 -29.22 13.70 36.23
CA ILE A 397 -28.29 12.80 35.52
C ILE A 397 -28.94 11.43 35.24
N CYS A 398 -29.65 10.85 36.21
CA CYS A 398 -30.35 9.57 36.03
C CYS A 398 -31.40 9.63 34.92
N SER A 399 -32.21 10.69 34.90
CA SER A 399 -33.21 10.93 33.85
C SER A 399 -32.58 11.08 32.45
N GLN A 400 -31.41 11.72 32.36
CA GLN A 400 -30.67 11.84 31.10
C GLN A 400 -30.07 10.49 30.64
N LEU A 401 -29.55 9.67 31.56
CA LEU A 401 -29.00 8.34 31.25
C LEU A 401 -30.08 7.30 30.87
N GLU A 402 -31.32 7.49 31.33
CA GLU A 402 -32.46 6.64 30.95
C GLU A 402 -33.05 7.00 29.57
N ASN A 403 -32.73 8.18 29.03
CA ASN A 403 -33.26 8.64 27.75
C ASN A 403 -32.56 7.92 26.57
N PRO A 404 -33.30 7.13 25.75
CA PRO A 404 -32.71 6.38 24.63
C PRO A 404 -32.12 7.30 23.54
N LYS A 405 -32.64 8.54 23.38
CA LYS A 405 -32.11 9.54 22.43
C LYS A 405 -30.69 9.98 22.80
N ILE A 406 -30.38 10.12 24.09
CA ILE A 406 -29.04 10.53 24.53
C ILE A 406 -28.03 9.41 24.29
N ARG A 407 -28.43 8.16 24.56
CA ARG A 407 -27.58 6.98 24.33
C ARG A 407 -27.25 6.79 22.85
N ILE A 408 -28.25 6.84 21.98
CA ILE A 408 -28.04 6.71 20.53
C ILE A 408 -27.17 7.85 19.98
N THR A 409 -27.32 9.07 20.53
CA THR A 409 -26.47 10.21 20.17
C THR A 409 -25.01 9.96 20.52
N LEU A 410 -24.71 9.44 21.71
CA LEU A 410 -23.33 9.08 22.08
C LEU A 410 -22.75 7.98 21.18
N MET A 411 -23.56 6.99 20.81
CA MET A 411 -23.15 5.94 19.86
C MET A 411 -22.85 6.49 18.47
N PHE A 412 -23.66 7.45 18.00
CA PHE A 412 -23.41 8.15 16.75
C PHE A 412 -22.13 8.98 16.80
N LEU A 413 -21.88 9.73 17.89
CA LEU A 413 -20.66 10.52 18.03
C LEU A 413 -19.40 9.63 18.05
N ASP A 414 -19.44 8.46 18.69
CA ASP A 414 -18.32 7.49 18.65
C ASP A 414 -18.04 7.00 17.21
N HIS A 415 -19.10 6.67 16.46
CA HIS A 415 -18.99 6.27 15.06
C HIS A 415 -18.46 7.42 14.17
N ALA A 416 -19.11 8.57 14.25
CA ALA A 416 -18.88 9.70 13.36
C ALA A 416 -17.53 10.37 13.60
N LEU A 417 -17.03 10.43 14.84
CA LEU A 417 -15.71 11.00 15.14
C LEU A 417 -14.56 9.98 14.98
N GLY A 418 -14.86 8.69 14.81
CA GLY A 418 -13.87 7.61 14.65
C GLY A 418 -12.78 7.91 13.62
N PRO A 419 -13.10 8.35 12.38
CA PRO A 419 -12.09 8.70 11.38
C PRO A 419 -11.20 9.89 11.79
N LEU A 420 -11.74 10.90 12.47
CA LEU A 420 -10.94 12.03 12.98
C LEU A 420 -10.00 11.60 14.11
N ARG A 421 -10.48 10.76 15.03
CA ARG A 421 -9.66 10.16 16.08
C ARG A 421 -8.51 9.34 15.52
N ALA A 422 -8.78 8.49 14.53
CA ALA A 422 -7.74 7.69 13.87
C ALA A 422 -6.67 8.56 13.21
N PHE A 423 -7.10 9.65 12.54
CA PHE A 423 -6.18 10.61 11.95
C PHE A 423 -5.34 11.34 13.02
N LYS A 424 -5.96 11.81 14.12
CA LYS A 424 -5.27 12.45 15.25
C LYS A 424 -4.22 11.53 15.90
N GLN A 425 -4.57 10.27 16.16
CA GLN A 425 -3.65 9.28 16.71
C GLN A 425 -2.45 9.05 15.80
N HIS A 426 -2.65 9.07 14.48
CA HIS A 426 -1.56 8.96 13.54
C HIS A 426 -0.67 10.21 13.50
N LEU A 427 -1.23 11.41 13.69
CA LEU A 427 -0.44 12.63 13.86
C LEU A 427 0.44 12.57 15.12
N GLN A 428 0.04 11.86 16.17
CA GLN A 428 0.82 11.75 17.42
C GLN A 428 1.81 10.57 17.42
N GLN A 429 1.52 9.48 16.69
CA GLN A 429 2.36 8.28 16.64
C GLN A 429 3.33 8.30 15.45
N SER A 430 4.63 8.12 15.69
CA SER A 430 5.60 7.86 14.60
C SER A 430 5.79 6.36 14.40
N LYS A 431 5.56 5.88 13.17
CA LYS A 431 5.73 4.45 12.81
C LYS A 431 6.58 4.33 11.55
N GLY A 432 7.88 4.59 11.68
CA GLY A 432 8.85 4.34 10.60
C GLY A 432 9.77 5.52 10.35
N SER A 433 10.07 5.79 9.08
CA SER A 433 10.79 7.01 8.66
C SER A 433 9.81 8.18 8.66
N VAL A 434 10.19 9.27 9.33
CA VAL A 434 9.39 10.49 9.50
C VAL A 434 8.71 10.92 8.20
N ARG A 435 9.40 10.92 7.06
CA ARG A 435 8.81 11.37 5.79
C ARG A 435 7.87 10.36 5.12
N ALA A 436 7.99 9.08 5.42
CA ALA A 436 6.99 8.09 4.98
C ALA A 436 5.64 8.34 5.66
N ASP A 437 5.67 8.74 6.93
CA ASP A 437 4.47 9.10 7.71
C ASP A 437 3.79 10.33 7.09
N LEU A 438 4.54 11.36 6.66
CA LEU A 438 3.99 12.52 5.92
C LEU A 438 3.20 12.11 4.67
N VAL A 439 3.72 11.19 3.85
CA VAL A 439 3.04 10.71 2.65
C VAL A 439 1.70 10.07 3.00
N GLN A 440 1.66 9.32 4.10
CA GLN A 440 0.44 8.68 4.57
C GLN A 440 -0.55 9.69 5.18
N ILE A 441 -0.06 10.68 5.93
CA ILE A 441 -0.87 11.79 6.48
C ILE A 441 -1.55 12.58 5.35
N LEU A 442 -0.80 12.95 4.30
CA LEU A 442 -1.36 13.67 3.15
C LEU A 442 -2.43 12.84 2.43
N ARG A 443 -2.25 11.52 2.36
CA ARG A 443 -3.22 10.59 1.78
C ARG A 443 -4.48 10.49 2.64
N GLU A 444 -4.35 10.35 3.95
CA GLU A 444 -5.47 10.28 4.88
C GLU A 444 -6.25 11.60 4.91
N ALA A 445 -5.55 12.74 4.95
CA ALA A 445 -6.16 14.07 4.86
C ALA A 445 -6.97 14.25 3.57
N SER A 446 -6.46 13.77 2.42
CA SER A 446 -7.22 13.78 1.16
C SER A 446 -8.48 12.89 1.21
N GLY A 447 -8.43 11.80 1.98
CA GLY A 447 -9.54 10.87 2.16
C GLY A 447 -10.63 11.36 3.11
N LEU A 448 -10.29 12.14 4.14
CA LEU A 448 -11.23 12.60 5.18
C LEU A 448 -12.41 13.37 4.60
N LEU A 449 -12.15 14.40 3.79
CA LEU A 449 -13.20 15.24 3.21
C LEU A 449 -14.16 14.42 2.35
N ARG A 450 -13.63 13.48 1.57
CA ARG A 450 -14.43 12.56 0.76
C ARG A 450 -15.27 11.61 1.61
N SER A 451 -14.69 11.07 2.68
CA SER A 451 -15.38 10.16 3.59
C SER A 451 -16.61 10.82 4.21
N TYR A 452 -16.44 12.01 4.81
CA TYR A 452 -17.54 12.74 5.44
C TYR A 452 -18.56 13.28 4.46
N ALA A 453 -18.13 13.80 3.30
CA ALA A 453 -19.06 14.18 2.25
C ALA A 453 -19.93 13.00 1.80
N SER A 454 -19.36 11.79 1.71
CA SER A 454 -20.09 10.58 1.30
C SER A 454 -21.05 10.05 2.37
N SER A 455 -20.93 10.49 3.63
CA SER A 455 -21.81 10.08 4.73
C SER A 455 -23.23 10.66 4.62
N PHE A 456 -23.40 11.77 3.87
CA PHE A 456 -24.69 12.46 3.76
C PHE A 456 -25.01 13.03 2.36
N LEU A 457 -24.06 13.09 1.42
CA LEU A 457 -24.31 13.53 0.04
C LEU A 457 -24.43 12.36 -0.93
N ARG A 458 -25.21 12.57 -1.99
CA ARG A 458 -25.28 11.65 -3.14
C ARG A 458 -23.92 11.61 -3.88
N PRO A 459 -23.54 10.48 -4.51
CA PRO A 459 -22.22 10.32 -5.14
C PRO A 459 -21.84 11.43 -6.14
N GLN A 460 -22.81 11.92 -6.93
CA GLN A 460 -22.59 12.98 -7.91
C GLN A 460 -22.30 14.34 -7.24
N ALA A 461 -22.96 14.63 -6.11
CA ALA A 461 -22.74 15.84 -5.33
C ALA A 461 -21.39 15.80 -4.60
N VAL A 462 -20.96 14.62 -4.12
CA VAL A 462 -19.61 14.44 -3.54
C VAL A 462 -18.53 14.81 -4.55
N ILE A 463 -18.60 14.28 -5.77
CA ILE A 463 -17.61 14.57 -6.82
C ILE A 463 -17.56 16.07 -7.13
N ARG A 464 -18.74 16.70 -7.24
CA ARG A 464 -18.86 18.13 -7.51
C ARG A 464 -18.30 18.97 -6.35
N TYR A 465 -18.67 18.66 -5.11
CA TYR A 465 -18.20 19.36 -3.92
C TYR A 465 -16.69 19.25 -3.73
N LEU A 466 -16.09 18.08 -3.95
CA LEU A 466 -14.64 17.90 -3.86
C LEU A 466 -13.86 18.72 -4.91
N LYS A 467 -14.51 19.08 -6.03
CA LYS A 467 -13.91 19.89 -7.10
C LYS A 467 -14.12 21.39 -6.88
N GLU A 468 -15.35 21.80 -6.55
CA GLU A 468 -15.77 23.20 -6.49
C GLU A 468 -15.59 23.80 -5.09
N ARG A 469 -15.59 22.98 -4.03
CA ARG A 469 -15.68 23.41 -2.62
C ARG A 469 -16.80 24.41 -2.34
N ASP A 470 -17.88 24.36 -3.14
CA ASP A 470 -19.01 25.27 -3.00
C ASP A 470 -19.88 24.86 -1.80
N PRO A 471 -19.98 25.68 -0.74
CA PRO A 471 -20.80 25.38 0.43
C PRO A 471 -22.30 25.27 0.07
N ALA A 472 -22.77 25.89 -1.02
CA ALA A 472 -24.16 25.78 -1.45
C ALA A 472 -24.57 24.34 -1.82
N ILE A 473 -23.60 23.49 -2.18
CA ILE A 473 -23.85 22.06 -2.44
C ILE A 473 -24.26 21.34 -1.15
N LEU A 474 -23.67 21.70 -0.01
CA LEU A 474 -23.99 21.11 1.28
C LEU A 474 -25.38 21.51 1.76
N GLU A 475 -25.84 22.73 1.42
CA GLU A 475 -27.15 23.23 1.85
C GLU A 475 -28.32 22.76 0.99
N ASN A 476 -28.05 22.27 -0.22
CA ASN A 476 -29.10 21.83 -1.12
C ASN A 476 -29.60 20.42 -0.75
N SER A 477 -30.82 20.35 -0.22
CA SER A 477 -31.48 19.10 0.18
C SER A 477 -31.61 18.06 -0.96
N THR A 478 -31.62 18.48 -2.23
CA THR A 478 -31.66 17.55 -3.38
C THR A 478 -30.35 16.79 -3.59
N PHE A 479 -29.24 17.33 -3.08
CA PHE A 479 -27.93 16.71 -3.13
C PHE A 479 -27.64 15.81 -1.92
N CYS A 480 -28.40 15.94 -0.84
CA CYS A 480 -28.31 15.08 0.33
C CYS A 480 -28.96 13.70 0.08
N LEU A 481 -28.50 12.72 0.85
CA LEU A 481 -29.14 11.41 1.01
C LEU A 481 -30.42 11.56 1.85
N PRO A 482 -31.43 10.71 1.64
CA PRO A 482 -32.57 10.63 2.54
C PRO A 482 -32.14 10.19 3.94
N ALA A 483 -32.93 10.52 4.97
CA ALA A 483 -32.61 10.25 6.38
C ALA A 483 -32.26 8.76 6.67
N THR A 484 -32.91 7.83 5.97
CA THR A 484 -32.70 6.38 6.08
C THR A 484 -31.40 5.87 5.47
N GLU A 485 -30.72 6.69 4.66
CA GLU A 485 -29.47 6.35 3.96
C GLU A 485 -28.27 7.12 4.50
N LEU A 486 -28.45 7.92 5.58
CA LEU A 486 -27.34 8.56 6.27
C LEU A 486 -26.43 7.51 6.90
N SER A 487 -25.12 7.72 6.83
CA SER A 487 -24.15 6.81 7.46
C SER A 487 -24.17 6.99 8.99
N LEU A 488 -25.03 6.26 9.69
CA LEU A 488 -25.12 6.34 11.16
C LEU A 488 -24.24 5.31 11.88
N GLY A 489 -23.85 4.25 11.15
CA GLY A 489 -23.07 3.12 11.67
C GLY A 489 -23.96 1.97 12.13
N GLY A 490 -23.55 0.73 11.85
CA GLY A 490 -24.40 -0.46 12.06
C GLY A 490 -24.90 -0.63 13.49
N VAL A 491 -24.07 -0.31 14.50
CA VAL A 491 -24.48 -0.41 15.91
C VAL A 491 -25.60 0.58 16.26
N VAL A 492 -25.63 1.75 15.61
CA VAL A 492 -26.68 2.78 15.78
C VAL A 492 -27.96 2.31 15.11
N GLU A 493 -27.87 1.78 13.88
CA GLU A 493 -29.01 1.24 13.13
C GLU A 493 -29.67 0.04 13.84
N ASP A 494 -28.87 -0.86 14.40
CA ASP A 494 -29.35 -1.99 15.21
C ASP A 494 -30.09 -1.49 16.48
N PHE A 495 -29.57 -0.44 17.13
CA PHE A 495 -30.18 0.16 18.31
C PHE A 495 -31.52 0.85 18.00
N ILE A 496 -31.59 1.57 16.87
CA ILE A 496 -32.85 2.14 16.35
C ILE A 496 -33.88 1.04 16.15
N SER A 497 -33.49 -0.02 15.42
CA SER A 497 -34.39 -1.10 15.03
C SER A 497 -34.92 -1.87 16.26
N ALA A 498 -34.10 -2.02 17.29
CA ALA A 498 -34.50 -2.70 18.53
C ALA A 498 -35.45 -1.88 19.43
N ARG A 499 -35.54 -0.54 19.23
CA ARG A 499 -36.27 0.39 20.10
C ARG A 499 -37.13 1.38 19.30
N GLU A 500 -37.64 0.94 18.15
CA GLU A 500 -38.39 1.78 17.21
C GLU A 500 -39.60 2.48 17.88
N GLU A 501 -40.33 1.76 18.74
CA GLU A 501 -41.49 2.30 19.48
C GLU A 501 -41.08 3.36 20.53
N GLU A 502 -39.94 3.19 21.21
CA GLU A 502 -39.44 4.15 22.22
C GLU A 502 -38.88 5.43 21.58
N LEU A 503 -38.39 5.33 20.33
CA LEU A 503 -37.73 6.42 19.61
C LEU A 503 -38.63 7.14 18.60
N ALA A 504 -39.84 6.64 18.33
CA ALA A 504 -40.75 7.11 17.28
C ALA A 504 -40.94 8.64 17.24
N ASP A 505 -41.09 9.28 18.41
CA ASP A 505 -41.30 10.74 18.51
C ASP A 505 -40.01 11.57 18.36
N SER A 506 -38.84 10.95 18.46
CA SER A 506 -37.53 11.61 18.54
C SER A 506 -36.58 11.31 17.37
N ILE A 507 -36.89 10.29 16.57
CA ILE A 507 -36.00 9.77 15.53
C ILE A 507 -35.77 10.73 14.37
N ASN A 508 -36.81 11.44 13.92
CA ASN A 508 -36.67 12.45 12.86
C ASN A 508 -35.77 13.61 13.30
N VAL A 509 -35.96 14.06 14.55
CA VAL A 509 -35.11 15.11 15.16
C VAL A 509 -33.66 14.64 15.26
N PHE A 510 -33.44 13.37 15.60
CA PHE A 510 -32.11 12.77 15.64
C PHE A 510 -31.45 12.73 14.24
N HIS A 511 -32.18 12.31 13.20
CA HIS A 511 -31.65 12.33 11.82
C HIS A 511 -31.30 13.74 11.34
N ASP A 512 -32.13 14.74 11.67
CA ASP A 512 -31.85 16.15 11.34
C ASP A 512 -30.61 16.67 12.08
N GLU A 513 -30.44 16.31 13.36
CA GLU A 513 -29.22 16.61 14.16
C GLU A 513 -27.97 15.94 13.54
N CYS A 514 -28.04 14.68 13.11
CA CYS A 514 -26.94 13.98 12.45
C CYS A 514 -26.57 14.62 11.10
N LEU A 515 -27.57 15.03 10.30
CA LEU A 515 -27.33 15.71 9.04
C LEU A 515 -26.66 17.08 9.26
N ALA A 516 -27.14 17.86 10.23
CA ALA A 516 -26.53 19.14 10.60
C ALA A 516 -25.08 18.96 11.08
N PHE A 517 -24.83 17.92 11.89
CA PHE A 517 -23.50 17.55 12.34
C PHE A 517 -22.55 17.26 11.17
N TYR A 518 -22.96 16.38 10.24
CA TYR A 518 -22.11 16.05 9.09
C TYR A 518 -21.85 17.23 8.17
N LYS A 519 -22.83 18.11 7.95
CA LYS A 519 -22.64 19.35 7.18
C LYS A 519 -21.57 20.24 7.82
N ILE A 520 -21.72 20.56 9.10
CA ILE A 520 -20.82 21.49 9.80
C ILE A 520 -19.41 20.89 9.94
N LEU A 521 -19.33 19.59 10.26
CA LEU A 521 -18.06 18.88 10.32
C LEU A 521 -17.36 18.85 8.94
N THR A 522 -18.08 18.59 7.86
CA THR A 522 -17.53 18.58 6.50
C THR A 522 -17.06 19.96 6.07
N THR A 523 -17.82 21.01 6.38
CA THR A 523 -17.43 22.42 6.15
C THR A 523 -16.15 22.76 6.92
N SER A 524 -16.11 22.43 8.22
CA SER A 524 -14.93 22.67 9.04
C SER A 524 -13.69 21.95 8.50
N ILE A 525 -13.81 20.69 8.06
CA ILE A 525 -12.70 19.98 7.40
C ILE A 525 -12.28 20.68 6.11
N ALA A 526 -13.23 21.13 5.28
CA ALA A 526 -12.92 21.81 4.03
C ALA A 526 -12.18 23.14 4.26
N ASP A 527 -12.57 23.89 5.29
CA ASP A 527 -11.99 25.18 5.66
C ASP A 527 -10.62 25.02 6.33
N SER A 528 -10.44 23.99 7.17
CA SER A 528 -9.16 23.70 7.83
C SER A 528 -8.13 23.09 6.89
N LEU A 529 -8.53 22.39 5.81
CA LEU A 529 -7.58 21.79 4.88
C LEU A 529 -6.93 22.85 3.97
N PRO A 530 -5.60 23.06 4.07
CA PRO A 530 -4.93 24.18 3.40
C PRO A 530 -4.77 24.00 1.89
N LEU A 531 -4.98 22.79 1.40
CA LEU A 531 -4.85 22.41 0.00
C LEU A 531 -6.06 21.56 -0.41
N SER A 532 -6.38 21.55 -1.71
CA SER A 532 -7.48 20.74 -2.26
C SER A 532 -7.17 19.23 -2.20
N ASP A 533 -8.22 18.39 -2.25
CA ASP A 533 -8.09 16.92 -2.28
C ASP A 533 -7.14 16.46 -3.40
N SER A 534 -7.25 17.05 -4.59
CA SER A 534 -6.39 16.71 -5.73
C SER A 534 -4.93 17.08 -5.50
N VAL A 535 -4.66 18.20 -4.83
CA VAL A 535 -3.28 18.65 -4.53
C VAL A 535 -2.66 17.78 -3.44
N LEU A 536 -3.35 17.53 -2.32
CA LEU A 536 -2.88 16.66 -1.24
C LEU A 536 -2.57 15.25 -1.76
N ARG A 537 -3.50 14.68 -2.56
CA ARG A 537 -3.30 13.38 -3.21
C ARG A 537 -2.12 13.44 -4.19
N GLY A 538 -2.01 14.49 -5.00
CA GLY A 538 -0.92 14.67 -5.96
C GLY A 538 0.45 14.69 -5.30
N ILE A 539 0.62 15.43 -4.19
CA ILE A 539 1.86 15.47 -3.41
C ILE A 539 2.17 14.08 -2.84
N SER A 540 1.18 13.41 -2.24
CA SER A 540 1.36 12.07 -1.66
C SER A 540 1.78 11.03 -2.70
N GLN A 541 1.25 11.13 -3.92
CA GLN A 541 1.59 10.24 -5.03
C GLN A 541 2.96 10.56 -5.59
N LEU A 542 3.29 11.85 -5.75
CA LEU A 542 4.59 12.25 -6.28
C LEU A 542 5.71 11.84 -5.35
N LEU A 543 5.60 12.14 -4.05
CA LEU A 543 6.64 11.83 -3.06
C LEU A 543 6.84 10.32 -2.86
N SER A 544 5.85 9.49 -3.20
CA SER A 544 5.97 8.03 -3.09
C SER A 544 6.69 7.44 -4.31
N PRO A 545 7.76 6.64 -4.15
CA PRO A 545 8.41 5.96 -5.28
C PRO A 545 7.45 5.10 -6.11
N ALA A 546 6.50 4.44 -5.43
CA ALA A 546 5.45 3.62 -6.06
C ALA A 546 4.34 4.45 -6.74
N GLY A 547 4.27 5.76 -6.45
CA GLY A 547 3.32 6.70 -7.05
C GLY A 547 3.86 7.44 -8.28
N ARG A 548 5.13 7.22 -8.65
CA ARG A 548 5.81 7.80 -9.82
C ARG A 548 5.02 7.70 -11.13
N LEU A 549 4.37 6.56 -11.37
CA LEU A 549 3.55 6.33 -12.59
C LEU A 549 2.08 6.72 -12.42
N LYS A 550 1.67 7.18 -11.23
CA LYS A 550 0.29 7.57 -10.92
C LYS A 550 0.04 9.06 -11.11
N VAL A 551 1.08 9.89 -11.07
CA VAL A 551 1.02 11.34 -11.30
C VAL A 551 1.14 11.65 -12.78
N THR A 552 0.26 12.50 -13.29
CA THR A 552 0.19 12.88 -14.71
C THR A 552 0.99 14.16 -14.99
N GLY A 553 1.35 14.40 -16.25
CA GLY A 553 1.99 15.66 -16.68
C GLY A 553 1.15 16.90 -16.37
N LYS A 554 -0.18 16.79 -16.49
CA LYS A 554 -1.08 17.88 -16.10
C LYS A 554 -1.08 18.10 -14.59
N SER A 555 -1.17 17.03 -13.81
CA SER A 555 -1.18 17.12 -12.34
C SER A 555 0.12 17.71 -11.79
N ILE A 556 1.29 17.41 -12.39
CA ILE A 556 2.55 18.01 -11.94
C ILE A 556 2.60 19.51 -12.22
N VAL A 557 2.04 19.95 -13.35
CA VAL A 557 1.92 21.38 -13.67
C VAL A 557 0.94 22.07 -12.73
N ASP A 558 -0.23 21.48 -12.48
CA ASP A 558 -1.22 22.03 -11.54
C ASP A 558 -0.62 22.19 -10.13
N LEU A 559 0.17 21.21 -9.69
CA LEU A 559 0.94 21.28 -8.45
C LEU A 559 1.97 22.41 -8.46
N ALA A 560 2.74 22.57 -9.55
CA ALA A 560 3.74 23.63 -9.62
C ALA A 560 3.15 25.05 -9.71
N VAL A 561 1.98 25.19 -10.33
CA VAL A 561 1.22 26.46 -10.36
C VAL A 561 0.73 26.80 -8.95
N GLN A 562 0.19 25.83 -8.22
CA GLN A 562 -0.29 26.04 -6.84
C GLN A 562 0.80 26.52 -5.89
N PHE A 563 2.04 26.04 -6.08
CA PHE A 563 3.20 26.43 -5.28
C PHE A 563 3.98 27.61 -5.87
N GLY A 564 3.42 28.29 -6.90
CA GLY A 564 4.02 29.49 -7.45
C GLY A 564 5.29 29.31 -8.28
N ILE A 565 5.63 28.06 -8.62
CA ILE A 565 6.87 27.71 -9.28
C ILE A 565 6.77 27.88 -10.79
N CYS A 566 5.60 27.58 -11.37
CA CYS A 566 5.32 27.76 -12.80
C CYS A 566 4.32 28.91 -12.98
N SER A 567 4.76 29.97 -13.67
CA SER A 567 3.88 31.11 -14.02
C SER A 567 3.71 31.27 -15.53
N LYS A 568 4.65 30.73 -16.33
CA LYS A 568 4.65 30.84 -17.80
C LYS A 568 4.42 29.47 -18.46
N PRO A 569 3.79 29.42 -19.65
CA PRO A 569 3.62 28.17 -20.39
C PRO A 569 4.94 27.43 -20.72
N GLU A 570 6.04 28.18 -20.91
CA GLU A 570 7.38 27.63 -21.14
C GLU A 570 7.89 26.83 -19.94
N ASP A 571 7.58 27.29 -18.72
CA ASP A 571 7.93 26.60 -17.48
C ASP A 571 7.15 25.29 -17.35
N SER A 572 5.89 25.27 -17.76
CA SER A 572 5.04 24.08 -17.76
C SER A 572 5.56 22.99 -18.70
N ALA A 573 6.02 23.37 -19.90
CA ALA A 573 6.63 22.45 -20.85
C ALA A 573 7.93 21.86 -20.30
N LYS A 574 8.83 22.73 -19.80
CA LYS A 574 10.10 22.31 -19.18
C LYS A 574 9.90 21.39 -17.98
N LEU A 575 8.94 21.71 -17.10
CA LEU A 575 8.59 20.85 -15.96
C LEU A 575 8.05 19.49 -16.41
N THR A 576 7.21 19.46 -17.45
CA THR A 576 6.65 18.21 -17.99
C THR A 576 7.77 17.33 -18.55
N ASP A 577 8.73 17.92 -19.27
CA ASP A 577 9.88 17.19 -19.82
C ASP A 577 10.80 16.66 -18.71
N GLU A 578 11.15 17.47 -17.71
CA GLU A 578 11.95 17.04 -16.55
C GLU A 578 11.25 15.93 -15.74
N PHE A 579 9.92 16.02 -15.59
CA PHE A 579 9.13 14.98 -14.94
C PHE A 579 9.08 13.68 -15.77
N LEU A 580 8.99 13.78 -17.10
CA LEU A 580 9.07 12.62 -18.00
C LEU A 580 10.45 11.95 -17.90
N GLU A 581 11.54 12.72 -17.83
CA GLU A 581 12.88 12.17 -17.57
C GLU A 581 12.92 11.38 -16.27
N TYR A 582 12.35 11.95 -15.19
CA TYR A 582 12.19 11.23 -13.92
C TYR A 582 11.34 9.96 -14.10
N GLN A 583 10.27 9.97 -14.91
CA GLN A 583 9.44 8.79 -15.18
C GLN A 583 10.13 7.72 -16.03
N LEU A 584 11.17 8.05 -16.80
CA LEU A 584 11.86 7.14 -17.72
C LEU A 584 13.09 6.42 -17.15
N VAL A 585 13.58 6.79 -15.96
CA VAL A 585 14.71 6.10 -15.29
C VAL A 585 14.37 4.63 -15.00
N GLU A 586 15.02 3.67 -15.66
CA GLU A 586 14.82 2.23 -15.42
C GLU A 586 15.13 1.89 -13.94
N ASP A 587 14.19 1.24 -13.24
CA ASP A 587 14.46 0.71 -11.90
C ASP A 587 15.52 -0.40 -12.06
N GLU A 588 16.75 -0.15 -11.63
CA GLU A 588 17.69 -1.23 -11.35
C GLU A 588 17.04 -2.13 -10.30
N GLU A 589 16.80 -3.40 -10.66
CA GLU A 589 16.06 -4.42 -9.92
C GLU A 589 16.18 -4.30 -8.38
N ASP A 590 15.04 -4.29 -7.68
CA ASP A 590 14.84 -4.59 -6.25
C ASP A 590 15.47 -3.70 -5.15
N THR A 591 15.91 -2.46 -5.44
CA THR A 591 16.48 -1.57 -4.38
C THR A 591 15.58 -0.41 -3.91
N SER A 592 14.46 -0.12 -4.57
CA SER A 592 13.63 1.07 -4.26
C SER A 592 12.74 0.94 -3.02
N SER A 593 12.36 -0.28 -2.61
CA SER A 593 11.47 -0.52 -1.47
C SER A 593 12.20 -0.60 -0.11
N THR A 594 13.53 -0.58 -0.09
CA THR A 594 14.34 -0.74 1.14
C THR A 594 15.08 0.53 1.58
N LEU A 595 15.08 1.59 0.77
CA LEU A 595 15.72 2.87 1.08
C LEU A 595 14.76 3.85 1.78
N PRO A 596 15.19 4.58 2.82
CA PRO A 596 14.43 5.70 3.38
C PRO A 596 14.09 6.75 2.31
N LEU A 597 12.90 7.36 2.43
CA LEU A 597 12.33 8.26 1.44
C LEU A 597 13.25 9.44 1.11
N GLU A 598 13.93 9.98 2.11
CA GLU A 598 14.86 11.11 2.00
C GLU A 598 16.09 10.75 1.19
N ARG A 599 16.59 9.52 1.32
CA ARG A 599 17.73 9.02 0.55
C ARG A 599 17.34 8.75 -0.90
N TYR A 600 16.13 8.22 -1.12
CA TYR A 600 15.57 8.07 -2.46
C TYR A 600 15.53 9.41 -3.18
N TRP A 601 14.88 10.42 -2.60
CA TRP A 601 14.79 11.74 -3.23
C TRP A 601 16.14 12.43 -3.35
N CYS A 602 17.04 12.31 -2.38
CA CYS A 602 18.40 12.83 -2.51
C CYS A 602 19.13 12.24 -3.72
N ASN A 603 18.97 10.95 -4.00
CA ASN A 603 19.58 10.32 -5.18
C ASN A 603 18.96 10.82 -6.48
N VAL A 604 17.63 10.98 -6.51
CA VAL A 604 16.92 11.52 -7.67
C VAL A 604 17.32 12.97 -7.94
N LEU A 605 17.25 13.85 -6.93
CA LEU A 605 17.51 15.28 -7.07
C LEU A 605 18.97 15.62 -7.44
N LYS A 606 19.92 14.69 -7.22
CA LYS A 606 21.31 14.81 -7.70
C LYS A 606 21.46 14.66 -9.21
N THR A 607 20.49 14.03 -9.87
CA THR A 607 20.51 13.85 -11.33
C THR A 607 20.02 15.09 -12.08
N PHE A 608 19.31 15.99 -11.38
CA PHE A 608 18.78 17.23 -11.95
C PHE A 608 19.69 18.43 -11.68
N PRO A 609 19.82 19.37 -12.64
CA PRO A 609 20.59 20.60 -12.44
C PRO A 609 19.93 21.53 -11.38
N PRO A 610 20.68 22.46 -10.76
CA PRO A 610 20.14 23.39 -9.76
C PRO A 610 18.96 24.25 -10.25
N GLU A 611 18.91 24.57 -11.54
CA GLU A 611 17.84 25.37 -12.17
C GLU A 611 16.63 24.54 -12.63
N SER A 612 16.55 23.26 -12.21
CA SER A 612 15.43 22.37 -12.55
C SER A 612 14.17 22.79 -11.78
N ILE A 613 13.07 22.91 -12.53
CA ILE A 613 11.75 23.25 -12.01
C ILE A 613 11.20 22.05 -11.23
N PHE A 614 11.38 20.83 -11.75
CA PHE A 614 11.01 19.60 -11.07
C PHE A 614 11.75 19.43 -9.74
N LYS A 615 13.06 19.68 -9.73
CA LYS A 615 13.88 19.65 -8.51
C LYS A 615 13.34 20.63 -7.46
N ARG A 616 13.08 21.87 -7.85
CA ARG A 616 12.52 22.90 -6.96
C ARG A 616 11.16 22.48 -6.40
N LEU A 617 10.28 21.94 -7.23
CA LEU A 617 8.97 21.45 -6.84
C LEU A 617 9.04 20.33 -5.78
N VAL A 618 9.89 19.33 -6.00
CA VAL A 618 10.07 18.24 -5.02
C VAL A 618 10.66 18.78 -3.71
N LEU A 619 11.61 19.71 -3.77
CA LEU A 619 12.15 20.34 -2.56
C LEU A 619 11.06 21.09 -1.78
N CYS A 620 10.13 21.79 -2.45
CA CYS A 620 8.97 22.41 -1.81
C CYS A 620 8.10 21.41 -1.02
N PHE A 621 8.01 20.15 -1.47
CA PHE A 621 7.25 19.11 -0.78
C PHE A 621 8.05 18.45 0.35
N LEU A 622 9.37 18.33 0.19
CA LEU A 622 10.27 17.79 1.21
C LEU A 622 10.53 18.73 2.38
N ILE A 623 10.04 19.97 2.33
CA ILE A 623 10.13 20.92 3.46
C ILE A 623 8.83 21.06 4.24
N LEU A 624 7.73 20.44 3.79
CA LEU A 624 6.48 20.45 4.54
C LEU A 624 6.74 19.87 5.95
N PRO A 625 6.14 20.45 7.01
CA PRO A 625 6.23 19.93 8.36
C PRO A 625 5.83 18.46 8.42
N CYS A 626 6.40 17.74 9.38
CA CYS A 626 6.08 16.34 9.60
C CYS A 626 5.97 16.08 11.09
N PRO A 627 4.93 15.37 11.56
CA PRO A 627 4.81 15.04 12.97
C PRO A 627 5.94 14.15 13.52
N SER A 628 6.18 14.15 14.83
CA SER A 628 5.47 14.96 15.85
C SER A 628 5.92 16.43 15.85
N LEU A 629 4.94 17.35 15.88
CA LEU A 629 5.15 18.82 15.91
C LEU A 629 5.08 19.41 17.33
N GLU A 630 5.16 18.56 18.35
CA GLU A 630 5.25 18.98 19.76
C GLU A 630 6.49 19.89 19.97
N ALA A 631 6.30 20.99 20.69
CA ALA A 631 7.34 22.00 20.89
C ALA A 631 8.64 21.39 21.45
N GLU A 632 8.55 20.54 22.46
CA GLU A 632 9.71 19.87 23.08
C GLU A 632 10.52 19.04 22.07
N LYS A 633 9.86 18.23 21.24
CA LYS A 633 10.51 17.39 20.23
C LYS A 633 11.14 18.22 19.13
N ILE A 634 10.48 19.29 18.71
CA ILE A 634 10.97 20.18 17.65
C ILE A 634 12.16 21.03 18.14
N PHE A 635 12.12 21.51 19.38
CA PHE A 635 13.26 22.21 19.99
C PHE A 635 14.46 21.29 20.15
N ALA A 636 14.27 20.05 20.63
CA ALA A 636 15.33 19.04 20.70
C ALA A 636 15.95 18.77 19.31
N GLN A 637 15.11 18.61 18.27
CA GLN A 637 15.59 18.42 16.90
C GLN A 637 16.36 19.64 16.38
N ALA A 638 15.95 20.86 16.73
CA ALA A 638 16.65 22.08 16.36
C ALA A 638 18.05 22.18 17.00
N VAL A 639 18.20 21.67 18.23
CA VAL A 639 19.47 21.61 18.98
C VAL A 639 20.38 20.52 18.44
N GLU A 640 19.87 19.31 18.16
CA GLU A 640 20.65 18.21 17.55
C GLU A 640 21.23 18.58 16.18
N ASN A 641 20.58 19.49 15.46
CA ASN A 641 21.06 20.00 14.19
C ASN A 641 22.17 21.08 14.33
N GLY A 642 22.47 21.52 15.55
CA GLY A 642 23.63 22.35 15.92
C GLY A 642 24.93 21.54 16.08
N ASP A 643 25.98 22.15 16.62
CA ASP A 643 27.34 21.55 16.73
C ASP A 643 27.62 20.94 18.12
N VAL A 644 26.58 20.62 18.90
CA VAL A 644 26.66 20.17 20.31
C VAL A 644 27.39 18.82 20.49
N ALA A 645 27.55 18.02 19.42
CA ALA A 645 28.25 16.73 19.46
C ALA A 645 29.78 16.81 19.73
N HIS A 646 30.34 18.01 19.91
CA HIS A 646 31.77 18.27 20.12
C HIS A 646 32.11 18.83 21.52
N TRP A 647 31.19 18.78 22.48
CA TRP A 647 31.45 19.29 23.83
C TRP A 647 32.23 18.27 24.67
N ASP A 648 33.51 18.57 24.93
CA ASP A 648 34.41 17.82 25.82
C ASP A 648 34.61 18.67 27.09
N ASP A 649 34.11 18.20 28.23
CA ASP A 649 34.25 18.87 29.53
C ASP A 649 35.42 18.23 30.29
N SER A 650 36.63 18.71 30.00
CA SER A 650 37.78 18.38 30.83
C SER A 650 38.87 19.43 30.68
N SER A 651 38.83 20.44 31.53
CA SER A 651 40.04 21.08 32.04
C SER A 651 39.78 21.75 33.40
N GLU A 652 40.21 21.02 34.44
CA GLU A 652 40.70 21.47 35.77
C GLU A 652 39.61 21.81 36.83
N GLU A 653 39.63 21.31 38.08
CA GLU A 653 40.74 21.00 39.00
C GLU A 653 40.44 19.88 40.04
N SER A 654 41.51 19.11 40.34
CA SER A 654 42.03 18.63 41.64
C SER A 654 41.27 17.70 42.62
N ASP A 655 42.03 16.65 42.99
CA ASP A 655 42.23 16.02 44.30
C ASP A 655 41.36 14.83 44.76
N THR A 656 42.02 13.65 44.75
CA THR A 656 42.12 12.59 45.80
C THR A 656 41.04 12.59 46.89
N ASP A 657 40.42 11.47 47.28
CA ASP A 657 41.04 10.22 47.74
C ASP A 657 39.94 9.21 48.20
N LEU A 658 40.36 7.95 48.36
CA LEU A 658 39.78 6.88 49.18
C LEU A 658 38.44 6.21 48.78
N THR A 659 38.61 5.01 48.19
CA THR A 659 38.09 3.70 48.62
C THR A 659 36.92 3.67 49.63
N LYS A 660 35.87 2.90 49.31
CA LYS A 660 35.60 1.58 49.95
C LYS A 660 34.22 0.99 49.60
N GLU A 661 34.28 -0.28 49.22
CA GLU A 661 33.48 -1.39 49.78
C GLU A 661 31.97 -1.52 49.46
N LEU A 662 31.67 -2.60 48.73
CA LEU A 662 31.11 -3.87 49.24
C LEU A 662 29.84 -4.36 48.52
N ASP A 663 29.95 -5.65 48.22
CA ASP A 663 28.91 -6.68 48.26
C ASP A 663 28.03 -6.97 47.04
N SER A 664 28.56 -7.87 46.20
CA SER A 664 28.44 -9.34 46.33
C SER A 664 27.05 -9.99 46.32
N ASN A 665 27.05 -11.12 45.60
CA ASN A 665 26.25 -12.33 45.79
C ASN A 665 24.82 -12.36 45.22
N ASP A 666 24.68 -13.04 44.07
CA ASP A 666 24.66 -14.51 43.97
C ASP A 666 23.49 -15.08 43.17
N ASP A 667 23.90 -15.98 42.27
CA ASP A 667 23.40 -17.35 42.12
C ASP A 667 22.02 -17.59 41.47
N SER A 668 22.04 -18.19 40.28
CA SER A 668 21.88 -19.65 40.16
C SER A 668 21.40 -20.09 38.76
N SER A 669 22.30 -20.79 38.07
CA SER A 669 22.13 -22.16 37.55
C SER A 669 20.96 -22.52 36.60
N LEU A 670 21.29 -22.98 35.38
CA LEU A 670 21.22 -24.39 34.92
C LEU A 670 21.05 -24.52 33.39
N ASP A 671 22.16 -24.90 32.75
CA ASP A 671 22.36 -26.12 31.97
C ASP A 671 21.56 -26.46 30.69
N HIS A 672 22.37 -26.58 29.61
CA HIS A 672 22.58 -27.75 28.73
C HIS A 672 21.37 -28.27 27.91
N THR A 673 21.49 -28.72 26.65
CA THR A 673 22.58 -29.06 25.73
C THR A 673 21.89 -29.33 24.39
N GLU A 674 22.52 -29.06 23.25
CA GLU A 674 22.48 -30.06 22.17
C GLU A 674 23.63 -29.94 21.16
N VAL A 675 24.12 -31.12 20.79
CA VAL A 675 25.34 -31.44 20.06
C VAL A 675 25.01 -31.66 18.58
N LYS A 676 25.92 -31.21 17.72
CA LYS A 676 25.99 -31.51 16.27
C LYS A 676 26.02 -33.02 16.01
N ILE A 677 25.42 -33.49 14.90
CA ILE A 677 26.03 -34.44 13.94
C ILE A 677 25.31 -34.32 12.58
N SER A 678 26.10 -34.28 11.51
CA SER A 678 25.75 -34.44 10.10
C SER A 678 26.45 -35.72 9.56
N PRO A 679 26.43 -36.05 8.26
CA PRO A 679 25.36 -36.34 7.31
C PRO A 679 25.52 -37.76 6.69
N ILE A 680 24.61 -38.23 5.83
CA ILE A 680 24.92 -39.11 4.66
C ILE A 680 23.75 -39.10 3.65
N ARG A 681 24.12 -39.07 2.37
CA ARG A 681 23.30 -39.05 1.15
C ARG A 681 22.85 -40.47 0.74
N ASN A 682 21.64 -40.63 0.20
CA ASN A 682 21.38 -40.86 -1.23
C ASN A 682 19.87 -41.02 -1.50
N GLY A 683 19.44 -40.55 -2.67
CA GLY A 683 18.08 -40.12 -2.93
C GLY A 683 17.08 -41.17 -3.43
N GLN A 684 15.82 -40.74 -3.44
CA GLN A 684 14.74 -41.25 -4.29
C GLN A 684 13.60 -40.21 -4.31
N MET A 685 13.13 -39.92 -5.53
CA MET A 685 11.81 -39.40 -5.93
C MET A 685 10.98 -38.61 -4.90
N LYS A 686 10.84 -37.29 -5.08
CA LYS A 686 9.72 -36.53 -4.49
C LYS A 686 8.57 -36.41 -5.49
N LYS A 687 7.52 -37.19 -5.23
CA LYS A 687 6.15 -36.97 -5.70
C LYS A 687 5.66 -35.62 -5.17
N ASN A 688 5.25 -34.73 -6.06
CA ASN A 688 4.34 -33.63 -5.73
C ASN A 688 2.97 -34.25 -5.37
N ARG A 689 2.67 -34.33 -4.08
CA ARG A 689 1.30 -34.31 -3.53
C ARG A 689 1.13 -32.88 -3.00
N GLY A 690 0.19 -32.06 -3.41
CA GLY A 690 -1.20 -32.30 -3.78
C GLY A 690 -1.96 -31.21 -3.03
N ILE A 691 -2.09 -30.03 -3.64
CA ILE A 691 -3.01 -29.00 -3.18
C ILE A 691 -4.37 -29.46 -3.73
N LEU A 692 -5.19 -30.03 -2.86
CA LEU A 692 -6.65 -30.08 -2.92
C LEU A 692 -7.15 -31.05 -1.84
N THR A 693 -7.61 -30.47 -0.72
CA THR A 693 -8.75 -30.95 0.07
C THR A 693 -9.08 -29.85 1.08
N ALA A 694 -10.36 -29.46 1.10
CA ALA A 694 -11.12 -28.87 2.22
C ALA A 694 -11.76 -27.50 1.90
N CYS A 695 -13.00 -27.55 1.43
CA CYS A 695 -14.07 -26.82 2.10
C CYS A 695 -15.34 -27.68 1.98
N PRO A 696 -15.87 -28.15 3.13
CA PRO A 696 -17.24 -27.83 3.46
C PRO A 696 -17.27 -27.30 4.90
N PHE A 697 -18.27 -26.49 5.24
CA PHE A 697 -18.51 -25.97 6.59
C PHE A 697 -18.07 -26.97 7.68
N LEU A 698 -16.95 -26.65 8.34
CA LEU A 698 -16.34 -27.30 9.51
C LEU A 698 -16.64 -28.80 9.69
N GLN A 699 -16.18 -29.65 8.77
CA GLN A 699 -15.69 -30.98 9.17
C GLN A 699 -14.17 -30.92 9.25
N ASP A 700 -13.66 -30.59 10.42
CA ASP A 700 -12.25 -30.74 10.79
C ASP A 700 -11.81 -32.22 10.94
N GLY A 701 -12.63 -33.17 10.48
CA GLY A 701 -12.38 -34.61 10.54
C GLY A 701 -12.49 -35.21 11.94
N LYS A 702 -13.03 -34.48 12.93
CA LYS A 702 -12.99 -34.87 14.35
C LYS A 702 -14.28 -35.48 14.91
N GLY A 703 -15.35 -35.59 14.10
CA GLY A 703 -16.68 -36.01 14.56
C GLY A 703 -17.47 -34.89 15.26
N TYR A 704 -18.78 -34.85 15.02
CA TYR A 704 -19.77 -33.82 15.42
C TYR A 704 -19.48 -32.39 14.95
N ALA A 705 -20.34 -31.77 14.14
CA ALA A 705 -20.18 -30.40 13.63
C ALA A 705 -20.56 -29.31 14.65
N ILE A 706 -20.07 -28.08 14.43
CA ILE A 706 -20.45 -26.92 15.24
C ILE A 706 -21.95 -26.64 15.07
N GLY A 707 -22.66 -26.46 16.17
CA GLY A 707 -24.10 -26.30 16.21
C GLY A 707 -24.88 -27.63 16.31
N GLU A 708 -24.22 -28.79 16.31
CA GLU A 708 -24.88 -30.08 16.55
C GLU A 708 -25.26 -30.29 18.02
N LEU A 709 -26.42 -30.91 18.23
CA LEU A 709 -26.92 -31.36 19.53
C LEU A 709 -26.30 -32.72 19.89
N VAL A 710 -25.72 -32.83 21.08
CA VAL A 710 -25.01 -34.02 21.56
C VAL A 710 -25.36 -34.39 23.00
N TRP A 711 -25.14 -35.64 23.35
CA TRP A 711 -25.04 -36.11 24.73
C TRP A 711 -23.57 -36.24 25.11
N GLY A 712 -23.18 -35.68 26.25
CA GLY A 712 -21.82 -35.81 26.78
C GLY A 712 -21.76 -36.52 28.11
N LYS A 713 -20.69 -37.29 28.32
CA LYS A 713 -20.43 -37.95 29.60
C LYS A 713 -19.53 -37.08 30.48
N VAL A 714 -20.14 -36.28 31.36
CA VAL A 714 -19.42 -35.49 32.37
C VAL A 714 -19.03 -36.38 33.56
N LYS A 715 -17.79 -36.25 34.03
CA LYS A 715 -17.28 -37.04 35.16
C LYS A 715 -18.10 -36.75 36.43
N GLY A 716 -18.70 -37.79 37.00
CA GLY A 716 -19.56 -37.67 38.20
C GLY A 716 -21.06 -37.46 37.93
N PHE A 717 -21.48 -37.30 36.68
CA PHE A 717 -22.88 -37.08 36.31
C PHE A 717 -23.41 -38.14 35.32
N SER A 718 -24.74 -38.21 35.17
CA SER A 718 -25.42 -38.94 34.10
C SER A 718 -25.07 -38.32 32.73
N TRP A 719 -25.44 -38.97 31.61
CA TRP A 719 -25.29 -38.35 30.29
C TRP A 719 -26.05 -37.02 30.25
N TRP A 720 -25.37 -35.96 29.86
CA TRP A 720 -25.87 -34.58 29.91
C TRP A 720 -26.04 -34.00 28.49
N PRO A 721 -27.12 -33.29 28.20
CA PRO A 721 -27.33 -32.68 26.88
C PRO A 721 -26.47 -31.43 26.67
N GLY A 722 -25.89 -31.26 25.49
CA GLY A 722 -25.05 -30.11 25.15
C GLY A 722 -25.03 -29.76 23.66
N LEU A 723 -24.49 -28.58 23.35
CA LEU A 723 -24.33 -28.02 22.02
C LEU A 723 -22.84 -27.89 21.67
N VAL A 724 -22.43 -28.37 20.50
CA VAL A 724 -21.03 -28.21 20.05
C VAL A 724 -20.78 -26.77 19.62
N VAL A 725 -19.78 -26.11 20.21
CA VAL A 725 -19.46 -24.69 19.99
C VAL A 725 -18.04 -24.48 19.45
N VAL A 726 -17.75 -23.27 18.98
CA VAL A 726 -16.46 -22.90 18.37
C VAL A 726 -15.29 -23.01 19.36
N TRP A 727 -14.16 -23.55 18.90
CA TRP A 727 -12.92 -23.63 19.67
C TRP A 727 -12.26 -22.25 19.82
N LYS A 728 -11.89 -21.84 21.04
CA LYS A 728 -11.15 -20.57 21.30
C LYS A 728 -9.72 -20.89 21.74
N GLY A 729 -8.76 -20.93 20.81
CA GLY A 729 -7.34 -21.18 21.11
C GLY A 729 -6.44 -21.22 19.86
N ARG A 730 -5.11 -21.02 20.02
CA ARG A 730 -4.12 -20.93 18.90
C ARG A 730 -3.79 -22.27 18.23
N VAL A 731 -4.09 -23.41 18.87
CA VAL A 731 -3.85 -24.77 18.34
C VAL A 731 -5.10 -25.62 18.60
N LEU A 732 -5.60 -26.33 17.58
CA LEU A 732 -6.78 -27.19 17.71
C LEU A 732 -6.38 -28.68 17.92
N PRO A 733 -6.65 -29.29 19.09
CA PRO A 733 -6.44 -30.72 19.34
C PRO A 733 -7.33 -31.60 18.42
N VAL A 734 -6.80 -32.72 17.93
CA VAL A 734 -7.43 -33.52 16.84
C VAL A 734 -8.61 -34.39 17.31
N SER A 735 -8.83 -34.56 18.62
CA SER A 735 -9.85 -35.48 19.15
C SER A 735 -10.70 -34.89 20.29
N MET A 736 -10.81 -33.56 20.36
CA MET A 736 -11.63 -32.88 21.37
C MET A 736 -12.63 -31.90 20.76
N ARG A 737 -13.76 -31.76 21.43
CA ARG A 737 -14.81 -30.77 21.16
C ARG A 737 -15.04 -29.89 22.38
N ARG A 738 -15.28 -28.61 22.12
CA ARG A 738 -15.82 -27.69 23.11
C ARG A 738 -17.34 -27.78 23.05
N VAL A 739 -17.97 -28.11 24.18
CA VAL A 739 -19.41 -28.28 24.29
C VAL A 739 -19.93 -27.33 25.37
N GLU A 740 -21.02 -26.64 25.06
CA GLU A 740 -21.82 -25.86 26.00
C GLU A 740 -22.95 -26.74 26.53
N TRP A 741 -23.10 -26.85 27.85
CA TRP A 741 -24.11 -27.70 28.48
C TRP A 741 -25.41 -26.94 28.70
N PHE A 742 -26.53 -27.55 28.32
CA PHE A 742 -27.86 -26.99 28.64
C PHE A 742 -28.12 -27.07 30.15
N GLY A 743 -28.89 -26.12 30.67
CA GLY A 743 -29.24 -25.99 32.08
C GLY A 743 -28.44 -24.91 32.81
N ASP A 744 -27.11 -25.02 32.86
CA ASP A 744 -26.21 -24.08 33.57
C ASP A 744 -25.32 -23.23 32.66
N GLY A 745 -25.28 -23.52 31.34
CA GLY A 745 -24.49 -22.75 30.36
C GLY A 745 -22.98 -22.95 30.48
N MET A 746 -22.53 -23.97 31.22
CA MET A 746 -21.10 -24.21 31.42
C MET A 746 -20.46 -24.83 30.18
N PHE A 747 -19.19 -24.52 29.94
CA PHE A 747 -18.43 -25.08 28.83
C PHE A 747 -17.51 -26.20 29.32
N SER A 748 -17.34 -27.25 28.53
CA SER A 748 -16.31 -28.27 28.78
C SER A 748 -15.65 -28.71 27.49
N GLU A 749 -14.38 -29.09 27.62
CA GLU A 749 -13.61 -29.74 26.56
C GLU A 749 -13.72 -31.25 26.75
N ILE A 750 -14.38 -31.93 25.80
CA ILE A 750 -14.68 -33.35 25.88
C ILE A 750 -14.08 -34.07 24.68
N HIS A 751 -13.50 -35.24 24.93
CA HIS A 751 -13.02 -36.13 23.88
C HIS A 751 -14.20 -36.64 23.06
N THR A 752 -14.03 -36.81 21.75
CA THR A 752 -15.13 -37.18 20.84
C THR A 752 -15.75 -38.54 21.20
N ASP A 753 -14.96 -39.46 21.77
CA ASP A 753 -15.44 -40.75 22.32
C ASP A 753 -16.38 -40.60 23.53
N GLY A 754 -16.34 -39.45 24.21
CA GLY A 754 -17.24 -39.10 25.32
C GLY A 754 -18.55 -38.46 24.88
N LEU A 755 -18.79 -38.33 23.57
CA LEU A 755 -19.99 -37.73 22.98
C LEU A 755 -20.82 -38.77 22.21
N LYS A 756 -22.14 -38.61 22.29
CA LYS A 756 -23.14 -39.38 21.52
C LYS A 756 -24.09 -38.43 20.78
N PRO A 757 -24.66 -38.83 19.62
CA PRO A 757 -25.64 -38.01 18.93
C PRO A 757 -26.88 -37.80 19.80
N PHE A 758 -27.46 -36.60 19.80
CA PHE A 758 -28.66 -36.33 20.60
C PHE A 758 -29.84 -37.27 20.29
N ALA A 759 -29.89 -37.77 19.05
CA ALA A 759 -30.82 -38.79 18.56
C ALA A 759 -30.87 -40.07 19.42
N GLU A 760 -29.80 -40.40 20.15
CA GLU A 760 -29.79 -41.53 21.10
C GLU A 760 -30.52 -41.23 22.42
N PHE A 761 -31.59 -40.41 22.37
CA PHE A 761 -32.32 -39.90 23.53
C PHE A 761 -32.72 -41.02 24.51
N ALA A 762 -33.33 -42.10 24.02
CA ALA A 762 -33.77 -43.21 24.87
C ALA A 762 -32.62 -43.96 25.58
N LYS A 763 -31.40 -43.92 25.01
CA LYS A 763 -30.21 -44.57 25.60
C LYS A 763 -29.49 -43.67 26.62
N CYS A 764 -29.54 -42.36 26.42
CA CYS A 764 -28.79 -41.38 27.20
C CYS A 764 -29.63 -40.72 28.30
N PHE A 765 -30.95 -40.63 28.13
CA PHE A 765 -31.85 -40.03 29.11
C PHE A 765 -31.86 -40.80 30.44
N CYS A 766 -31.70 -40.09 31.56
CA CYS A 766 -31.68 -40.70 32.90
C CYS A 766 -32.92 -40.30 33.72
N SER A 767 -33.88 -41.22 33.89
CA SER A 767 -35.11 -40.99 34.66
C SER A 767 -34.83 -40.60 36.12
N LYS A 768 -33.84 -41.24 36.76
CA LYS A 768 -33.46 -40.93 38.16
C LYS A 768 -32.93 -39.51 38.31
N SER A 769 -32.13 -39.02 37.36
CA SER A 769 -31.63 -37.65 37.36
C SER A 769 -32.73 -36.66 37.01
N TYR A 770 -33.67 -37.02 36.15
CA TYR A 770 -34.82 -36.18 35.79
C TYR A 770 -35.80 -35.96 36.95
N GLU A 771 -36.00 -36.97 37.80
CA GLU A 771 -36.84 -36.86 38.99
C GLU A 771 -36.13 -36.16 40.17
N GLY A 772 -34.80 -36.30 40.28
CA GLY A 772 -34.03 -35.84 41.44
C GLY A 772 -33.25 -34.52 41.27
N LEU A 773 -32.98 -34.04 40.05
CA LEU A 773 -32.14 -32.86 39.80
C LEU A 773 -32.88 -31.80 38.97
N PRO A 774 -33.26 -30.65 39.57
CA PRO A 774 -33.94 -29.57 38.85
C PRO A 774 -33.15 -29.02 37.66
N THR A 775 -31.81 -28.97 37.77
CA THR A 775 -30.91 -28.51 36.70
C THR A 775 -30.91 -29.46 35.51
N TYR A 776 -30.95 -30.77 35.73
CA TYR A 776 -31.07 -31.76 34.66
C TYR A 776 -32.43 -31.66 33.96
N LYS A 777 -33.50 -31.48 34.74
CA LYS A 777 -34.86 -31.28 34.19
C LYS A 777 -34.93 -30.02 33.32
N ASN A 778 -34.31 -28.93 33.73
CA ASN A 778 -34.22 -27.70 32.94
C ASN A 778 -33.36 -27.88 31.68
N ALA A 779 -32.23 -28.59 31.78
CA ALA A 779 -31.37 -28.91 30.64
C ALA A 779 -32.11 -29.70 29.56
N ILE A 780 -32.90 -30.70 29.96
CA ILE A 780 -33.73 -31.51 29.05
C ILE A 780 -34.82 -30.66 28.40
N TYR A 781 -35.46 -29.75 29.15
CA TYR A 781 -36.45 -28.84 28.59
C TYR A 781 -35.84 -27.94 27.51
N GLN A 782 -34.72 -27.26 27.80
CA GLN A 782 -34.06 -26.33 26.87
C GLN A 782 -33.61 -27.01 25.57
N ILE A 783 -32.99 -28.19 25.65
CA ILE A 783 -32.55 -28.89 24.44
C ILE A 783 -33.74 -29.45 23.63
N LEU A 784 -34.83 -29.86 24.27
CA LEU A 784 -36.03 -30.31 23.58
C LEU A 784 -36.81 -29.15 22.95
N GLU A 785 -36.79 -27.97 23.55
CA GLU A 785 -37.36 -26.74 23.00
C GLU A 785 -36.62 -26.35 21.72
N LEU A 786 -35.28 -26.29 21.77
CA LEU A 786 -34.45 -26.05 20.60
C LEU A 786 -34.60 -27.16 19.53
N ALA A 787 -34.68 -28.42 19.94
CA ALA A 787 -34.91 -29.52 19.01
C ALA A 787 -36.29 -29.44 18.33
N ALA A 788 -37.33 -29.04 19.08
CA ALA A 788 -38.67 -28.85 18.56
C ALA A 788 -38.74 -27.71 17.54
N GLU A 789 -38.07 -26.59 17.83
CA GLU A 789 -37.90 -25.48 16.90
C GLU A 789 -37.26 -25.94 15.59
N ARG A 790 -36.12 -26.64 15.66
CA ARG A 790 -35.40 -27.11 14.47
C ARG A 790 -36.19 -28.15 13.66
N CYS A 791 -36.99 -28.98 14.31
CA CYS A 791 -37.86 -29.97 13.67
C CYS A 791 -39.21 -29.40 13.19
N GLY A 792 -39.46 -28.10 13.35
CA GLY A 792 -40.76 -27.47 13.03
C GLY A 792 -41.93 -28.04 13.84
N LYS A 793 -41.67 -28.54 15.05
CA LYS A 793 -42.68 -29.14 15.93
C LYS A 793 -43.22 -28.09 16.90
N ASN A 794 -44.47 -27.69 16.71
CA ASN A 794 -45.15 -26.80 17.64
C ASN A 794 -45.90 -27.59 18.73
N PHE A 795 -45.68 -27.23 19.98
CA PHE A 795 -46.48 -27.68 21.12
C PHE A 795 -47.46 -26.55 21.50
N PRO A 796 -48.77 -26.81 21.61
CA PRO A 796 -49.72 -25.78 22.03
C PRO A 796 -49.42 -25.35 23.47
N PRO A 797 -49.56 -24.05 23.81
CA PRO A 797 -49.32 -23.56 25.17
C PRO A 797 -50.38 -24.16 26.10
N LEU A 798 -49.97 -25.13 26.92
CA LEU A 798 -50.84 -25.79 27.89
C LEU A 798 -50.73 -25.05 29.24
N GLU A 799 -51.85 -24.90 29.96
CA GLU A 799 -51.96 -24.10 31.20
C GLU A 799 -51.03 -24.55 32.35
N LYS A 800 -50.36 -25.71 32.23
CA LYS A 800 -49.39 -26.23 33.21
C LYS A 800 -48.10 -26.66 32.51
N LYS A 801 -46.98 -26.00 32.84
CA LYS A 801 -45.61 -26.34 32.38
C LYS A 801 -45.25 -27.83 32.51
N GLY A 802 -45.81 -28.55 33.50
CA GLY A 802 -45.55 -29.97 33.69
C GLY A 802 -46.14 -30.90 32.61
N GLU A 803 -47.25 -30.50 31.98
CA GLU A 803 -47.93 -31.30 30.94
C GLU A 803 -47.27 -31.12 29.57
N GLU A 804 -46.77 -29.91 29.30
CA GLU A 804 -45.97 -29.58 28.11
C GLU A 804 -44.67 -30.39 28.06
N VAL A 805 -43.89 -30.42 29.14
CA VAL A 805 -42.64 -31.20 29.18
C VAL A 805 -42.91 -32.69 29.01
N LYS A 806 -44.06 -33.19 29.50
CA LYS A 806 -44.46 -34.59 29.29
C LYS A 806 -44.71 -34.89 27.81
N ALA A 807 -45.40 -34.00 27.09
CA ALA A 807 -45.63 -34.12 25.66
C ALA A 807 -44.32 -34.05 24.84
N MET A 808 -43.37 -33.20 25.24
CA MET A 808 -42.04 -33.12 24.62
C MET A 808 -41.21 -34.39 24.86
N LEU A 809 -41.29 -34.98 26.05
CA LEU A 809 -40.65 -36.26 26.36
C LEU A 809 -41.24 -37.40 25.54
N ASP A 810 -42.57 -37.50 25.47
CA ASP A 810 -43.26 -38.52 24.67
C ASP A 810 -42.89 -38.38 23.18
N TRP A 811 -42.72 -37.15 22.69
CA TRP A 811 -42.23 -36.86 21.35
C TRP A 811 -40.77 -37.30 21.13
N ALA A 812 -39.89 -37.02 22.10
CA ALA A 812 -38.49 -37.43 22.04
C ALA A 812 -38.32 -38.96 22.09
N PHE A 813 -39.07 -39.65 22.94
CA PHE A 813 -39.12 -41.12 22.98
C PHE A 813 -39.80 -41.72 21.73
N GLY A 814 -40.70 -40.97 21.10
CA GLY A 814 -41.34 -41.29 19.81
C GLY A 814 -40.45 -41.04 18.58
N GLY A 815 -39.17 -40.70 18.77
CA GLY A 815 -38.20 -40.55 17.68
C GLY A 815 -38.29 -39.24 16.91
N PHE A 816 -38.75 -38.16 17.54
CA PHE A 816 -38.69 -36.78 17.00
C PHE A 816 -39.48 -36.54 15.71
N GLN A 817 -40.59 -37.25 15.51
CA GLN A 817 -41.45 -37.11 14.31
C GLN A 817 -42.11 -35.73 14.21
N PRO A 818 -42.24 -35.11 13.03
CA PRO A 818 -42.23 -35.73 11.70
C PRO A 818 -40.87 -35.77 10.98
N MET A 819 -39.91 -34.93 11.35
CA MET A 819 -38.60 -34.86 10.67
C MET A 819 -37.58 -35.87 11.22
N GLY A 820 -37.83 -36.42 12.41
CA GLY A 820 -36.90 -37.33 13.06
C GLY A 820 -35.58 -36.65 13.43
N PRO A 821 -34.53 -37.44 13.72
CA PRO A 821 -33.20 -36.92 14.06
C PRO A 821 -32.56 -36.00 13.03
N ASP A 822 -32.96 -36.10 11.76
CA ASP A 822 -32.46 -35.26 10.67
C ASP A 822 -32.90 -33.80 10.83
N GLY A 823 -33.97 -33.55 11.61
CA GLY A 823 -34.43 -32.21 11.96
C GLY A 823 -33.58 -31.49 13.02
N PHE A 824 -32.56 -32.12 13.62
CA PHE A 824 -31.66 -31.45 14.56
C PHE A 824 -30.57 -30.63 13.90
N LEU A 825 -30.39 -30.79 12.59
CA LEU A 825 -29.45 -29.99 11.83
C LEU A 825 -29.82 -28.51 12.01
N PRO A 826 -28.84 -27.62 12.27
CA PRO A 826 -29.13 -26.20 12.43
C PRO A 826 -29.91 -25.70 11.20
N PRO A 827 -30.96 -24.88 11.40
CA PRO A 827 -31.79 -24.42 10.29
C PRO A 827 -30.90 -23.71 9.29
N VAL A 828 -31.00 -24.10 8.02
CA VAL A 828 -30.42 -23.36 6.89
C VAL A 828 -31.31 -22.13 6.70
N GLY A 829 -31.24 -21.19 7.65
CA GLY A 829 -32.11 -20.03 7.75
C GLY A 829 -31.30 -18.76 7.91
N ASN A 830 -31.30 -17.94 6.86
CA ASN A 830 -31.12 -16.48 6.89
C ASN A 830 -30.14 -15.91 7.91
N TYR A 831 -28.91 -16.42 7.93
CA TYR A 831 -27.83 -15.44 7.87
C TYR A 831 -28.01 -14.75 6.53
N SER A 832 -28.49 -13.50 6.54
CA SER A 832 -27.95 -12.56 5.57
C SER A 832 -26.45 -12.80 5.69
N LEU A 833 -25.85 -13.42 4.68
CA LEU A 833 -24.41 -13.41 4.56
C LEU A 833 -24.08 -11.92 4.51
N SER A 834 -23.72 -11.36 5.65
CA SER A 834 -22.85 -10.21 5.63
C SER A 834 -21.71 -10.58 4.70
N SER A 835 -21.26 -9.60 3.95
CA SER A 835 -20.16 -9.66 2.99
C SER A 835 -18.80 -10.07 3.58
N ASP A 836 -18.79 -10.78 4.70
CA ASP A 836 -17.67 -10.95 5.60
C ASP A 836 -16.83 -12.17 5.26
N PHE A 837 -17.17 -12.94 4.22
CA PHE A 837 -16.30 -14.03 3.76
C PHE A 837 -16.13 -14.10 2.24
N CYS A 838 -14.99 -14.68 1.87
CA CYS A 838 -14.60 -14.93 0.51
C CYS A 838 -15.42 -16.08 -0.08
N LEU A 839 -16.22 -15.79 -1.11
CA LEU A 839 -17.05 -16.78 -1.80
C LEU A 839 -16.22 -17.90 -2.44
N SER A 840 -14.96 -17.61 -2.81
CA SER A 840 -14.09 -18.58 -3.48
C SER A 840 -13.40 -19.56 -2.54
N CYS A 841 -12.98 -19.12 -1.33
CA CYS A 841 -12.19 -19.96 -0.41
C CYS A 841 -12.70 -20.00 1.04
N GLY A 842 -13.76 -19.27 1.37
CA GLY A 842 -14.40 -19.28 2.69
C GLY A 842 -13.66 -18.48 3.79
N THR A 843 -12.57 -17.77 3.49
CA THR A 843 -11.87 -16.95 4.49
C THR A 843 -12.65 -15.70 4.87
N ALA A 844 -12.57 -15.28 6.14
CA ALA A 844 -13.17 -14.04 6.62
C ALA A 844 -12.40 -12.77 6.20
N ASN A 845 -11.15 -12.92 5.74
CA ASN A 845 -10.31 -11.78 5.35
C ASN A 845 -10.65 -11.31 3.94
N VAL A 846 -11.73 -10.53 3.80
CA VAL A 846 -12.25 -10.01 2.54
C VAL A 846 -11.62 -8.66 2.17
N GLU A 847 -11.49 -8.39 0.88
CA GLU A 847 -10.94 -7.11 0.37
C GLU A 847 -11.92 -6.40 -0.56
N ILE A 848 -12.58 -7.14 -1.45
CA ILE A 848 -13.55 -6.59 -2.41
C ILE A 848 -14.80 -7.45 -2.47
N PHE A 849 -15.89 -6.89 -2.98
CA PHE A 849 -17.06 -7.69 -3.33
C PHE A 849 -16.77 -8.59 -4.55
N HIS A 850 -17.34 -9.79 -4.56
CA HIS A 850 -17.26 -10.66 -5.72
C HIS A 850 -18.01 -10.00 -6.91
N PRO A 851 -17.39 -9.84 -8.09
CA PRO A 851 -18.00 -9.07 -9.18
C PRO A 851 -19.30 -9.66 -9.76
N LEU A 852 -19.42 -10.99 -9.79
CA LEU A 852 -20.57 -11.69 -10.38
C LEU A 852 -21.70 -12.00 -9.38
N PHE A 853 -21.37 -12.60 -8.23
CA PHE A 853 -22.34 -13.12 -7.26
C PHE A 853 -22.30 -12.32 -5.94
N GLU A 854 -23.38 -12.37 -5.17
CA GLU A 854 -23.44 -11.81 -3.82
C GLU A 854 -22.43 -12.51 -2.90
N GLY A 855 -21.66 -11.73 -2.14
CA GLY A 855 -20.49 -12.18 -1.38
C GLY A 855 -19.22 -11.39 -1.74
N SER A 856 -18.08 -11.82 -1.21
CA SER A 856 -16.80 -11.09 -1.28
C SER A 856 -15.64 -11.97 -1.78
N LEU A 857 -14.49 -11.36 -2.02
CA LEU A 857 -13.22 -12.00 -2.38
C LEU A 857 -12.11 -11.50 -1.44
N CYS A 858 -11.26 -12.41 -0.98
CA CYS A 858 -9.99 -12.06 -0.33
C CYS A 858 -8.92 -11.67 -1.36
N VAL A 859 -7.82 -11.06 -0.91
CA VAL A 859 -6.68 -10.63 -1.75
C VAL A 859 -6.25 -11.72 -2.75
N LYS A 860 -5.99 -12.94 -2.24
CA LYS A 860 -5.54 -14.07 -3.08
C LYS A 860 -6.57 -14.49 -4.13
N CYS A 861 -7.85 -14.49 -3.77
CA CYS A 861 -8.91 -14.89 -4.69
C CYS A 861 -9.22 -13.79 -5.70
N LYS A 862 -9.07 -12.51 -5.33
CA LYS A 862 -9.11 -11.36 -6.25
C LYS A 862 -8.00 -11.47 -7.30
N GLU A 863 -6.76 -11.74 -6.88
CA GLU A 863 -5.63 -11.93 -7.82
C GLU A 863 -5.89 -13.10 -8.77
N ASN A 864 -6.31 -14.26 -8.23
CA ASN A 864 -6.64 -15.43 -9.04
C ASN A 864 -7.81 -15.14 -10.01
N PHE A 865 -8.83 -14.42 -9.57
CA PHE A 865 -9.97 -14.01 -10.39
C PHE A 865 -9.54 -13.11 -11.55
N THR A 866 -8.68 -12.12 -11.29
CA THR A 866 -8.09 -11.24 -12.31
C THR A 866 -7.38 -12.05 -13.41
N GLU A 867 -6.65 -13.08 -13.00
CA GLU A 867 -5.85 -13.91 -13.88
C GLU A 867 -6.69 -14.85 -14.74
N THR A 868 -7.65 -15.54 -14.12
CA THR A 868 -8.21 -16.78 -14.68
C THR A 868 -9.62 -16.67 -15.25
N LEU A 869 -10.40 -15.63 -14.92
CA LEU A 869 -11.79 -15.51 -15.36
C LEU A 869 -11.95 -15.62 -16.89
N TYR A 870 -11.06 -14.97 -17.64
CA TYR A 870 -11.05 -14.99 -19.11
C TYR A 870 -10.04 -15.99 -19.68
N ARG A 871 -9.81 -17.11 -19.01
CA ARG A 871 -9.07 -18.25 -19.59
C ARG A 871 -10.04 -19.27 -20.15
N TYR A 872 -9.76 -19.69 -21.37
CA TYR A 872 -10.59 -20.63 -22.10
C TYR A 872 -9.72 -21.76 -22.66
N ASP A 873 -10.22 -22.98 -22.51
CA ASP A 873 -9.62 -24.18 -23.06
C ASP A 873 -9.94 -24.30 -24.57
N ASP A 874 -9.41 -25.36 -25.19
CA ASP A 874 -9.56 -25.62 -26.62
C ASP A 874 -11.00 -25.99 -27.02
N ASP A 875 -11.82 -26.40 -26.06
CA ASP A 875 -13.26 -26.65 -26.23
C ASP A 875 -14.11 -25.36 -26.22
N GLY A 876 -13.48 -24.19 -26.01
CA GLY A 876 -14.15 -22.90 -26.01
C GLY A 876 -14.77 -22.51 -24.66
N TYR A 877 -14.79 -23.39 -23.66
CA TYR A 877 -15.30 -23.11 -22.31
C TYR A 877 -14.21 -22.54 -21.41
N GLN A 878 -14.64 -21.91 -20.30
CA GLN A 878 -13.71 -21.42 -19.28
C GLN A 878 -12.91 -22.57 -18.68
N SER A 879 -11.60 -22.39 -18.58
CA SER A 879 -10.68 -23.40 -18.00
C SER A 879 -10.93 -23.65 -16.50
N TYR A 880 -11.57 -22.69 -15.82
CA TYR A 880 -11.80 -22.72 -14.37
C TYR A 880 -13.21 -22.27 -14.03
N CYS A 881 -13.70 -22.70 -12.87
CA CYS A 881 -15.02 -22.33 -12.35
C CYS A 881 -15.24 -20.81 -12.34
N THR A 882 -16.41 -20.37 -12.82
CA THR A 882 -16.82 -18.96 -12.84
C THR A 882 -16.84 -18.30 -11.45
N ILE A 883 -17.02 -19.08 -10.36
CA ILE A 883 -17.11 -18.57 -8.99
C ILE A 883 -15.74 -18.51 -8.32
N CYS A 884 -15.11 -19.67 -8.12
CA CYS A 884 -13.87 -19.74 -7.35
C CYS A 884 -12.61 -19.60 -8.19
N CYS A 885 -12.73 -19.57 -9.53
CA CYS A 885 -11.59 -19.52 -10.44
C CYS A 885 -10.61 -20.69 -10.21
N ALA A 886 -11.17 -21.84 -9.80
CA ALA A 886 -10.49 -23.08 -9.50
C ALA A 886 -11.40 -24.29 -9.84
N GLY A 887 -11.03 -25.47 -9.34
CA GLY A 887 -11.81 -26.69 -9.49
C GLY A 887 -11.22 -27.64 -10.53
N LEU A 888 -11.19 -28.93 -10.18
CA LEU A 888 -10.74 -30.00 -11.10
C LEU A 888 -11.88 -30.58 -11.93
N GLU A 889 -13.09 -30.60 -11.37
CA GLU A 889 -14.29 -31.15 -12.01
C GLU A 889 -15.33 -30.04 -12.10
N VAL A 890 -15.75 -29.72 -13.32
CA VAL A 890 -16.70 -28.65 -13.63
C VAL A 890 -17.85 -29.16 -14.49
N ILE A 891 -19.00 -28.51 -14.39
CA ILE A 891 -20.14 -28.69 -15.28
C ILE A 891 -20.23 -27.49 -16.22
N LEU A 892 -20.45 -27.75 -17.50
CA LEU A 892 -20.49 -26.74 -18.57
C LEU A 892 -21.93 -26.25 -18.77
N CYS A 893 -22.08 -24.96 -19.07
CA CYS A 893 -23.37 -24.41 -19.46
C CYS A 893 -23.76 -24.87 -20.86
N GLY A 894 -24.95 -25.46 -21.02
CA GLY A 894 -25.50 -25.86 -22.32
C GLY A 894 -26.22 -24.74 -23.07
N ASN A 895 -26.29 -23.51 -22.51
CA ASN A 895 -26.90 -22.39 -23.22
C ASN A 895 -25.98 -21.90 -24.35
N ALA A 896 -26.55 -21.70 -25.54
CA ALA A 896 -25.81 -21.24 -26.71
C ALA A 896 -25.06 -19.93 -26.44
N SER A 897 -23.82 -19.83 -26.91
CA SER A 897 -22.91 -18.70 -26.68
C SER A 897 -22.49 -18.46 -25.22
N CYS A 898 -22.81 -19.35 -24.28
CA CYS A 898 -22.34 -19.26 -22.90
C CYS A 898 -21.16 -20.20 -22.66
N CYS A 899 -19.97 -19.63 -22.44
CA CYS A 899 -18.73 -20.38 -22.23
C CYS A 899 -18.41 -20.64 -20.75
N ARG A 900 -19.39 -20.58 -19.85
CA ARG A 900 -19.16 -20.61 -18.39
C ARG A 900 -19.26 -22.02 -17.82
N CYS A 901 -18.50 -22.27 -16.75
CA CYS A 901 -18.49 -23.56 -16.07
C CYS A 901 -18.48 -23.39 -14.54
N PHE A 902 -18.99 -24.39 -13.81
CA PHE A 902 -19.13 -24.35 -12.36
C PHE A 902 -18.56 -25.63 -11.74
N CYS A 903 -17.69 -25.51 -10.73
CA CYS A 903 -17.07 -26.68 -10.12
C CYS A 903 -18.00 -27.40 -9.14
N LYS A 904 -17.75 -28.70 -8.94
CA LYS A 904 -18.43 -29.55 -7.97
C LYS A 904 -18.50 -28.93 -6.58
N ASP A 905 -17.39 -28.40 -6.10
CA ASP A 905 -17.29 -27.86 -4.75
C ASP A 905 -18.18 -26.63 -4.58
N CYS A 906 -18.12 -25.66 -5.51
CA CYS A 906 -18.97 -24.47 -5.44
C CYS A 906 -20.45 -24.81 -5.51
N LEU A 907 -20.87 -25.75 -6.36
CA LEU A 907 -22.27 -26.13 -6.47
C LEU A 907 -22.75 -26.85 -5.20
N ASN A 908 -21.97 -27.80 -4.69
CA ASN A 908 -22.36 -28.55 -3.51
C ASN A 908 -22.33 -27.72 -2.23
N MET A 909 -21.46 -26.70 -2.14
CA MET A 909 -21.36 -25.83 -0.97
C MET A 909 -22.34 -24.65 -1.02
N LEU A 910 -22.43 -23.96 -2.16
CA LEU A 910 -23.16 -22.68 -2.25
C LEU A 910 -24.63 -22.86 -2.66
N VAL A 911 -24.95 -23.95 -3.37
CA VAL A 911 -26.33 -24.25 -3.81
C VAL A 911 -26.95 -25.32 -2.91
N GLY A 912 -26.23 -26.43 -2.69
CA GLY A 912 -26.62 -27.46 -1.73
C GLY A 912 -25.97 -28.81 -2.02
N ALA A 913 -25.82 -29.65 -0.99
CA ALA A 913 -25.13 -30.94 -1.11
C ALA A 913 -25.76 -31.85 -2.18
N GLY A 914 -24.92 -32.48 -3.01
CA GLY A 914 -25.35 -33.36 -4.10
C GLY A 914 -25.93 -32.65 -5.33
N THR A 915 -25.91 -31.31 -5.38
CA THR A 915 -26.38 -30.54 -6.55
C THR A 915 -25.58 -30.88 -7.80
N PHE A 916 -24.26 -31.02 -7.70
CA PHE A 916 -23.42 -31.31 -8.87
C PHE A 916 -23.82 -32.62 -9.57
N ASP A 917 -24.03 -33.69 -8.79
CA ASP A 917 -24.38 -34.99 -9.35
C ASP A 917 -25.80 -35.00 -9.92
N LYS A 918 -26.74 -34.23 -9.34
CA LYS A 918 -28.07 -34.03 -9.93
C LYS A 918 -28.02 -33.31 -11.26
N LEU A 919 -27.14 -32.31 -11.40
CA LEU A 919 -27.03 -31.52 -12.62
C LEU A 919 -26.35 -32.29 -13.77
N LYS A 920 -25.55 -33.32 -13.49
CA LYS A 920 -24.99 -34.19 -14.54
C LYS A 920 -26.05 -34.89 -15.39
N GLU A 921 -27.19 -35.19 -14.78
CA GLU A 921 -28.32 -35.84 -15.44
C GLU A 921 -29.22 -34.84 -16.20
N VAL A 922 -28.89 -33.54 -16.18
CA VAL A 922 -29.66 -32.48 -16.83
C VAL A 922 -28.91 -31.97 -18.06
N ASP A 923 -29.43 -32.28 -19.24
CA ASP A 923 -28.88 -31.81 -20.52
C ASP A 923 -30.01 -31.28 -21.44
N PRO A 924 -29.98 -30.00 -21.89
CA PRO A 924 -28.98 -28.97 -21.59
C PRO A 924 -29.23 -28.27 -20.24
N TRP A 925 -28.16 -28.10 -19.45
CA TRP A 925 -28.20 -27.31 -18.23
C TRP A 925 -27.88 -25.82 -18.47
N SER A 926 -28.77 -24.93 -18.04
CA SER A 926 -28.53 -23.48 -18.05
C SER A 926 -27.94 -23.01 -16.72
N CYS A 927 -26.79 -22.34 -16.78
CA CYS A 927 -26.10 -21.88 -15.59
C CYS A 927 -26.81 -20.71 -14.87
N TYR A 928 -26.41 -20.44 -13.63
CA TYR A 928 -27.00 -19.42 -12.76
C TYR A 928 -26.88 -17.97 -13.26
N ILE A 929 -25.98 -17.71 -14.22
CA ILE A 929 -25.90 -16.40 -14.89
C ILE A 929 -26.89 -16.32 -16.06
N CYS A 930 -27.11 -17.42 -16.78
CA CYS A 930 -28.05 -17.49 -17.89
C CYS A 930 -29.50 -17.52 -17.41
N LEU A 931 -29.77 -18.10 -16.24
CA LEU A 931 -31.10 -18.21 -15.67
C LEU A 931 -31.08 -17.87 -14.17
N PRO A 932 -31.08 -16.56 -13.81
CA PRO A 932 -30.91 -16.10 -12.43
C PRO A 932 -32.02 -16.57 -11.48
N SER A 933 -33.23 -16.83 -11.99
CA SER A 933 -34.35 -17.36 -11.20
C SER A 933 -34.08 -18.77 -10.63
N LYS A 934 -33.05 -19.46 -11.13
CA LYS A 934 -32.58 -20.75 -10.59
C LYS A 934 -31.43 -20.60 -9.59
N CYS A 935 -31.08 -19.39 -9.15
CA CYS A 935 -30.19 -19.20 -8.00
C CYS A 935 -30.87 -19.78 -6.75
N TYR A 936 -30.34 -20.90 -6.25
CA TYR A 936 -30.81 -21.56 -5.03
C TYR A 936 -29.70 -21.55 -3.98
N GLY A 937 -30.09 -21.65 -2.70
CA GLY A 937 -29.15 -21.61 -1.58
C GLY A 937 -28.54 -20.23 -1.38
N VAL A 938 -27.23 -20.20 -1.13
CA VAL A 938 -26.43 -18.99 -0.84
C VAL A 938 -26.01 -18.28 -2.14
N LEU A 939 -25.98 -18.99 -3.27
CA LEU A 939 -25.51 -18.44 -4.53
C LEU A 939 -26.57 -17.53 -5.19
N LYS A 940 -26.39 -16.21 -5.08
CA LYS A 940 -27.25 -15.21 -5.73
C LYS A 940 -26.47 -14.37 -6.74
N LEU A 941 -27.01 -14.21 -7.94
CA LEU A 941 -26.42 -13.33 -8.97
C LEU A 941 -26.71 -11.87 -8.62
N ARG A 942 -25.70 -11.00 -8.68
CA ARG A 942 -25.91 -9.57 -8.43
C ARG A 942 -26.74 -8.94 -9.55
N PRO A 943 -27.68 -8.02 -9.26
CA PRO A 943 -28.45 -7.35 -10.31
C PRO A 943 -27.58 -6.56 -11.31
N ASP A 944 -26.48 -5.97 -10.83
CA ASP A 944 -25.57 -5.11 -11.60
C ASP A 944 -24.28 -5.82 -12.06
N TRP A 945 -24.24 -7.16 -11.99
CA TRP A 945 -23.04 -7.96 -12.31
C TRP A 945 -22.42 -7.63 -13.67
N SER A 946 -23.27 -7.33 -14.67
CA SER A 946 -22.88 -7.13 -16.06
C SER A 946 -22.01 -5.89 -16.27
N VAL A 947 -22.22 -4.85 -15.46
CA VAL A 947 -21.42 -3.62 -15.42
C VAL A 947 -20.24 -3.81 -14.48
N ARG A 948 -20.49 -4.32 -13.27
CA ARG A 948 -19.49 -4.45 -12.20
C ARG A 948 -18.27 -5.28 -12.59
N VAL A 949 -18.48 -6.39 -13.32
CA VAL A 949 -17.35 -7.21 -13.82
C VAL A 949 -16.51 -6.44 -14.85
N GLN A 950 -17.11 -5.55 -15.63
CA GLN A 950 -16.41 -4.78 -16.64
C GLN A 950 -15.68 -3.59 -16.02
N GLU A 951 -16.27 -2.93 -15.01
CA GLU A 951 -15.59 -1.92 -14.19
C GLU A 951 -14.37 -2.49 -13.45
N TYR A 952 -14.48 -3.73 -12.94
CA TYR A 952 -13.36 -4.42 -12.32
C TYR A 952 -12.16 -4.60 -13.25
N PHE A 953 -12.43 -4.83 -14.54
CA PHE A 953 -11.43 -4.97 -15.60
C PHE A 953 -11.23 -3.69 -16.42
N ALA A 954 -11.79 -2.55 -16.00
CA ALA A 954 -11.64 -1.31 -16.75
C ALA A 954 -10.14 -0.92 -16.81
N ASN A 955 -9.68 -0.55 -18.00
CA ASN A 955 -8.30 -0.14 -18.21
C ASN A 955 -8.09 1.25 -17.58
N ASN A 956 -7.86 1.28 -16.27
CA ASN A 956 -7.58 2.50 -15.50
C ASN A 956 -6.11 2.95 -15.68
N SER A 957 -5.59 2.86 -16.91
CA SER A 957 -4.20 3.14 -17.28
C SER A 957 -3.87 4.63 -17.11
N ALA A 958 -3.73 5.05 -15.86
CA ALA A 958 -3.39 6.37 -15.35
C ALA A 958 -4.43 7.47 -15.63
N PHE A 959 -4.70 8.28 -14.60
CA PHE A 959 -5.64 9.41 -14.52
C PHE A 959 -5.35 10.57 -15.52
N GLU A 960 -4.59 10.35 -16.59
CA GLU A 960 -4.21 11.37 -17.58
C GLU A 960 -5.30 11.59 -18.65
N PHE A 961 -6.07 10.54 -18.96
CA PHE A 961 -7.14 10.57 -19.96
C PHE A 961 -8.48 10.12 -19.35
N GLU A 962 -9.59 10.61 -19.89
CA GLU A 962 -10.92 10.15 -19.45
C GLU A 962 -11.09 8.65 -19.73
N PRO A 963 -11.62 7.87 -18.76
CA PRO A 963 -11.88 6.46 -18.99
C PRO A 963 -12.76 6.26 -20.21
N HIS A 964 -12.34 5.40 -21.14
CA HIS A 964 -13.21 5.03 -22.25
C HIS A 964 -14.51 4.42 -21.75
N ARG A 965 -15.59 4.65 -22.50
CA ARG A 965 -16.91 4.07 -22.26
C ARG A 965 -16.79 2.57 -21.97
N VAL A 966 -17.25 2.15 -20.79
CA VAL A 966 -17.34 0.74 -20.39
C VAL A 966 -18.69 0.21 -20.88
N TYR A 967 -18.66 -0.88 -21.65
CA TYR A 967 -19.87 -1.54 -22.13
C TYR A 967 -20.28 -2.64 -21.15
N PRO A 968 -21.58 -2.81 -20.84
CA PRO A 968 -22.04 -3.92 -20.00
C PRO A 968 -21.91 -5.26 -20.74
N SER A 969 -21.65 -6.32 -19.97
CA SER A 969 -21.63 -7.70 -20.48
C SER A 969 -23.00 -8.08 -21.08
N ILE A 970 -23.02 -8.71 -22.26
CA ILE A 970 -24.26 -9.08 -22.94
C ILE A 970 -24.69 -10.49 -22.48
N PRO A 971 -25.96 -10.70 -22.07
CA PRO A 971 -26.48 -12.03 -21.78
C PRO A 971 -26.34 -12.99 -22.97
N ALA A 972 -25.97 -14.25 -22.73
CA ALA A 972 -25.60 -15.20 -23.78
C ALA A 972 -26.61 -15.31 -24.93
N HIS A 973 -27.92 -15.31 -24.63
CA HIS A 973 -28.99 -15.41 -25.62
C HIS A 973 -29.15 -14.17 -26.51
N LYS A 974 -28.57 -13.02 -26.14
CA LYS A 974 -28.60 -11.76 -26.92
C LYS A 974 -27.31 -11.54 -27.71
N ARG A 975 -26.30 -12.39 -27.53
CA ARG A 975 -25.00 -12.23 -28.20
C ARG A 975 -25.15 -12.51 -29.68
N ARG A 976 -24.60 -11.64 -30.51
CA ARG A 976 -24.57 -11.77 -31.97
C ARG A 976 -23.15 -12.05 -32.47
N PRO A 977 -23.00 -12.62 -33.67
CA PRO A 977 -21.70 -12.76 -34.33
C PRO A 977 -20.93 -11.43 -34.42
N ILE A 978 -19.60 -11.51 -34.40
CA ILE A 978 -18.71 -10.33 -34.40
C ILE A 978 -18.39 -9.89 -35.84
N ARG A 979 -18.36 -8.57 -36.06
CA ARG A 979 -17.90 -7.95 -37.32
C ARG A 979 -16.60 -7.20 -37.10
N VAL A 980 -15.59 -7.49 -37.92
CA VAL A 980 -14.22 -7.02 -37.70
C VAL A 980 -13.67 -6.29 -38.92
N LEU A 981 -13.04 -5.14 -38.67
CA LEU A 981 -12.17 -4.47 -39.64
C LEU A 981 -10.72 -4.59 -39.16
N SER A 982 -9.88 -5.26 -39.94
CA SER A 982 -8.45 -5.45 -39.67
C SER A 982 -7.60 -4.61 -40.62
N LEU A 983 -6.86 -3.64 -40.10
CA LEU A 983 -5.97 -2.78 -40.88
C LEU A 983 -4.54 -3.27 -40.71
N PHE A 984 -3.80 -3.36 -41.83
CA PHE A 984 -2.43 -3.91 -41.83
C PHE A 984 -2.43 -5.36 -41.34
N ASP A 985 -3.35 -6.16 -41.87
CA ASP A 985 -3.73 -7.49 -41.35
C ASP A 985 -2.57 -8.49 -41.30
N GLY A 986 -1.58 -8.34 -42.18
CA GLY A 986 -0.48 -9.29 -42.32
C GLY A 986 -1.02 -10.68 -42.64
N ILE A 987 -0.59 -11.68 -41.87
CA ILE A 987 -0.96 -13.08 -42.11
C ILE A 987 -2.26 -13.50 -41.39
N ALA A 988 -3.24 -12.58 -41.28
CA ALA A 988 -4.56 -12.83 -40.70
C ALA A 988 -4.54 -13.41 -39.27
N THR A 989 -3.68 -12.86 -38.40
CA THR A 989 -3.55 -13.35 -37.01
C THR A 989 -4.80 -13.08 -36.19
N GLY A 990 -5.48 -11.96 -36.43
CA GLY A 990 -6.72 -11.62 -35.73
C GLY A 990 -7.83 -12.63 -36.02
N TYR A 991 -8.02 -12.99 -37.30
CA TYR A 991 -9.02 -13.99 -37.69
C TYR A 991 -8.71 -15.38 -37.12
N LEU A 992 -7.44 -15.82 -37.19
CA LEU A 992 -7.00 -17.08 -36.59
C LEU A 992 -7.38 -17.16 -35.10
N VAL A 993 -7.08 -16.12 -34.33
CA VAL A 993 -7.37 -16.10 -32.89
C VAL A 993 -8.87 -16.07 -32.60
N LEU A 994 -9.66 -15.34 -33.39
CA LEU A 994 -11.11 -15.34 -33.24
C LEU A 994 -11.69 -16.74 -33.47
N LYS A 995 -11.19 -17.46 -34.48
CA LYS A 995 -11.55 -18.85 -34.75
C LYS A 995 -11.08 -19.79 -33.63
N ASP A 996 -9.84 -19.66 -33.16
CA ASP A 996 -9.30 -20.49 -32.06
C ASP A 996 -10.00 -20.26 -30.71
N LEU A 997 -10.62 -19.09 -30.53
CA LEU A 997 -11.47 -18.80 -29.39
C LEU A 997 -12.93 -19.24 -29.64
N GLY A 998 -13.30 -19.69 -30.84
CA GLY A 998 -14.64 -20.16 -31.17
C GLY A 998 -15.66 -19.03 -31.36
N PHE A 999 -15.25 -17.83 -31.77
CA PHE A 999 -16.20 -16.76 -32.11
C PHE A 999 -16.91 -17.05 -33.42
N LYS A 1000 -18.21 -16.78 -33.46
CA LYS A 1000 -18.94 -16.68 -34.73
C LYS A 1000 -18.60 -15.34 -35.38
N VAL A 1001 -17.86 -15.39 -36.48
CA VAL A 1001 -17.46 -14.19 -37.24
C VAL A 1001 -18.47 -13.98 -38.37
N GLU A 1002 -19.21 -12.86 -38.32
CA GLU A 1002 -20.20 -12.52 -39.35
C GLU A 1002 -19.49 -12.04 -40.63
N ARG A 1003 -18.51 -11.17 -40.45
CA ARG A 1003 -17.77 -10.53 -41.53
C ARG A 1003 -16.39 -10.10 -41.02
N TYR A 1004 -15.37 -10.38 -41.81
CA TYR A 1004 -14.00 -9.96 -41.53
C TYR A 1004 -13.43 -9.27 -42.77
N ILE A 1005 -13.30 -7.94 -42.71
CA ILE A 1005 -12.69 -7.15 -43.78
C ILE A 1005 -11.26 -6.82 -43.39
N ALA A 1006 -10.30 -7.11 -44.28
CA ALA A 1006 -8.89 -6.88 -44.04
C ALA A 1006 -8.30 -5.91 -45.06
N SER A 1007 -7.47 -4.96 -44.62
CA SER A 1007 -6.62 -4.14 -45.49
C SER A 1007 -5.17 -4.60 -45.46
N GLU A 1008 -4.66 -5.03 -46.62
CA GLU A 1008 -3.28 -5.47 -46.79
C GLU A 1008 -2.81 -5.25 -48.23
N ILE A 1009 -1.53 -4.88 -48.40
CA ILE A 1009 -0.90 -4.60 -49.70
C ILE A 1009 0.15 -5.66 -50.09
N CYS A 1010 0.59 -6.48 -49.13
CA CYS A 1010 1.58 -7.53 -49.35
C CYS A 1010 0.90 -8.78 -49.91
N GLU A 1011 1.10 -9.08 -51.20
CA GLU A 1011 0.50 -10.23 -51.88
C GLU A 1011 0.79 -11.57 -51.18
N ASP A 1012 2.01 -11.75 -50.64
CA ASP A 1012 2.37 -12.94 -49.86
C ASP A 1012 1.52 -13.09 -48.57
N SER A 1013 1.18 -11.97 -47.92
CA SER A 1013 0.34 -11.94 -46.71
C SER A 1013 -1.11 -12.29 -47.05
N ILE A 1014 -1.63 -11.69 -48.12
CA ILE A 1014 -2.99 -11.93 -48.64
C ILE A 1014 -3.13 -13.41 -49.04
N ALA A 1015 -2.13 -13.97 -49.72
CA ALA A 1015 -2.13 -15.39 -50.11
C ALA A 1015 -2.21 -16.32 -48.90
N VAL A 1016 -1.50 -16.02 -47.80
CA VAL A 1016 -1.61 -16.78 -46.54
C VAL A 1016 -3.03 -16.74 -45.99
N GLY A 1017 -3.60 -15.54 -45.84
CA GLY A 1017 -4.95 -15.41 -45.28
C GLY A 1017 -6.02 -16.07 -46.15
N MET A 1018 -5.97 -15.86 -47.47
CA MET A 1018 -6.91 -16.47 -48.43
C MET A 1018 -6.88 -18.00 -48.39
N ILE A 1019 -5.70 -18.61 -48.36
CA ILE A 1019 -5.54 -20.07 -48.40
C ILE A 1019 -5.86 -20.69 -47.03
N LYS A 1020 -5.40 -20.09 -45.93
CA LYS A 1020 -5.57 -20.68 -44.59
C LYS A 1020 -6.96 -20.48 -44.00
N HIS A 1021 -7.66 -19.44 -44.43
CA HIS A 1021 -9.02 -19.12 -43.97
C HIS A 1021 -10.06 -19.31 -45.08
N GLU A 1022 -9.75 -20.13 -46.10
CA GLU A 1022 -10.71 -20.61 -47.10
C GLU A 1022 -11.53 -19.49 -47.78
N GLY A 1023 -10.91 -18.33 -48.00
CA GLY A 1023 -11.56 -17.17 -48.62
C GLY A 1023 -12.61 -16.46 -47.74
N GLN A 1024 -12.70 -16.74 -46.43
CA GLN A 1024 -13.63 -16.10 -45.49
C GLN A 1024 -13.26 -14.63 -45.16
N ILE A 1025 -12.10 -14.15 -45.63
CA ILE A 1025 -11.62 -12.79 -45.42
C ILE A 1025 -11.85 -11.96 -46.67
N GLU A 1026 -12.56 -10.84 -46.53
CA GLU A 1026 -12.77 -9.89 -47.61
C GLU A 1026 -11.59 -8.90 -47.65
N TYR A 1027 -10.75 -8.98 -48.67
CA TYR A 1027 -9.57 -8.12 -48.80
C TYR A 1027 -9.85 -6.81 -49.55
N VAL A 1028 -9.48 -5.71 -48.90
CA VAL A 1028 -9.32 -4.39 -49.49
C VAL A 1028 -7.83 -4.14 -49.60
N LYS A 1029 -7.35 -3.57 -50.71
CA LYS A 1029 -5.91 -3.35 -50.88
C LYS A 1029 -5.37 -2.31 -49.89
N ASP A 1030 -5.34 -1.06 -50.33
CA ASP A 1030 -4.70 0.01 -49.58
C ASP A 1030 -5.69 0.70 -48.65
N VAL A 1031 -5.37 0.78 -47.36
CA VAL A 1031 -6.19 1.45 -46.33
C VAL A 1031 -6.55 2.89 -46.71
N ARG A 1032 -5.68 3.58 -47.46
CA ARG A 1032 -5.90 4.96 -47.92
C ARG A 1032 -7.07 5.09 -48.89
N THR A 1033 -7.49 4.00 -49.52
CA THR A 1033 -8.63 3.97 -50.44
C THR A 1033 -9.97 3.76 -49.72
N ILE A 1034 -9.95 3.46 -48.42
CA ILE A 1034 -11.16 3.24 -47.63
C ILE A 1034 -11.83 4.59 -47.32
N THR A 1035 -13.09 4.74 -47.71
CA THR A 1035 -13.88 5.97 -47.57
C THR A 1035 -15.09 5.74 -46.65
N ARG A 1036 -15.77 6.83 -46.25
CA ARG A 1036 -17.02 6.74 -45.46
C ARG A 1036 -18.11 5.93 -46.18
N LYS A 1037 -18.15 6.00 -47.52
CA LYS A 1037 -19.11 5.24 -48.33
C LYS A 1037 -18.88 3.73 -48.19
N HIS A 1038 -17.62 3.30 -48.27
CA HIS A 1038 -17.27 1.89 -48.06
C HIS A 1038 -17.70 1.40 -46.67
N LEU A 1039 -17.42 2.16 -45.61
CA LEU A 1039 -17.85 1.79 -44.25
C LEU A 1039 -19.38 1.71 -44.10
N ALA A 1040 -20.12 2.61 -44.76
CA ALA A 1040 -21.58 2.57 -44.76
C ALA A 1040 -22.14 1.33 -45.50
N GLU A 1041 -21.50 0.92 -46.61
CA GLU A 1041 -21.88 -0.25 -47.40
C GLU A 1041 -21.53 -1.58 -46.71
N TRP A 1042 -20.37 -1.65 -46.06
CA TRP A 1042 -19.91 -2.85 -45.36
C TRP A 1042 -20.64 -3.10 -44.03
N GLY A 1043 -21.33 -2.07 -43.53
CA GLY A 1043 -22.08 -2.11 -42.28
C GLY A 1043 -21.24 -1.74 -41.06
N PRO A 1044 -21.88 -1.54 -39.90
CA PRO A 1044 -21.17 -1.17 -38.69
C PRO A 1044 -20.24 -2.30 -38.23
N PHE A 1045 -19.05 -1.97 -37.76
CA PHE A 1045 -18.07 -2.93 -37.25
C PHE A 1045 -18.02 -2.88 -35.74
N ASP A 1046 -17.79 -4.03 -35.11
CA ASP A 1046 -17.78 -4.18 -33.66
C ASP A 1046 -16.35 -4.22 -33.09
N LEU A 1047 -15.36 -4.58 -33.92
CA LEU A 1047 -13.95 -4.60 -33.58
C LEU A 1047 -13.10 -3.96 -34.69
N LEU A 1048 -12.29 -2.96 -34.35
CA LEU A 1048 -11.25 -2.39 -35.20
C LEU A 1048 -9.87 -2.78 -34.70
N ILE A 1049 -9.07 -3.49 -35.49
CA ILE A 1049 -7.72 -3.91 -35.08
C ILE A 1049 -6.67 -3.48 -36.10
N GLY A 1050 -5.43 -3.23 -35.65
CA GLY A 1050 -4.34 -3.00 -36.60
C GLY A 1050 -2.96 -2.77 -35.99
N GLY A 1051 -1.93 -3.13 -36.75
CA GLY A 1051 -0.52 -2.95 -36.38
C GLY A 1051 0.25 -2.32 -37.53
N SER A 1052 0.38 -0.99 -37.51
CA SER A 1052 1.07 -0.28 -38.61
C SER A 1052 2.55 -0.66 -38.69
N PRO A 1053 3.20 -0.60 -39.87
CA PRO A 1053 4.61 -0.95 -40.02
C PRO A 1053 5.53 -0.15 -39.07
N CYS A 1054 6.31 -0.87 -38.25
CA CYS A 1054 7.16 -0.27 -37.22
C CYS A 1054 8.52 0.25 -37.71
N ASN A 1055 8.84 0.09 -39.00
CA ASN A 1055 10.18 0.31 -39.53
C ASN A 1055 10.68 1.74 -39.34
N ASP A 1056 9.82 2.73 -39.59
CA ASP A 1056 10.15 4.16 -39.44
C ASP A 1056 9.94 4.69 -38.02
N LEU A 1057 9.30 3.92 -37.15
CA LEU A 1057 9.11 4.24 -35.74
C LEU A 1057 10.22 3.68 -34.86
N SER A 1058 10.82 2.55 -35.27
CA SER A 1058 11.77 1.84 -34.43
C SER A 1058 13.13 2.54 -34.36
N MET A 1059 13.60 2.82 -33.14
CA MET A 1059 14.91 3.39 -32.86
C MET A 1059 16.07 2.50 -33.31
N VAL A 1060 15.83 1.19 -33.49
CA VAL A 1060 16.86 0.27 -34.01
C VAL A 1060 17.10 0.42 -35.53
N ASN A 1061 16.25 1.19 -36.23
CA ASN A 1061 16.47 1.57 -37.61
C ASN A 1061 17.19 2.93 -37.68
N PRO A 1062 18.46 2.98 -38.15
CA PRO A 1062 19.17 4.26 -38.32
C PRO A 1062 18.54 5.15 -39.40
N ALA A 1063 17.84 4.57 -40.38
CA ALA A 1063 17.17 5.27 -41.47
C ALA A 1063 15.70 5.60 -41.16
N ARG A 1064 15.33 5.63 -39.87
CA ARG A 1064 13.96 5.90 -39.44
C ARG A 1064 13.52 7.32 -39.82
N LYS A 1065 12.25 7.46 -40.19
CA LYS A 1065 11.64 8.75 -40.54
C LYS A 1065 10.70 9.32 -39.46
N GLY A 1066 10.38 8.55 -38.41
CA GLY A 1066 9.46 8.96 -37.34
C GLY A 1066 7.99 8.78 -37.68
N LEU A 1067 7.09 9.23 -36.80
CA LEU A 1067 5.65 9.06 -36.92
C LEU A 1067 5.01 9.81 -38.10
N PHE A 1068 5.51 11.01 -38.43
CA PHE A 1068 4.89 11.88 -39.45
C PHE A 1068 5.38 11.61 -40.88
N GLU A 1069 6.44 10.82 -41.04
CA GLU A 1069 7.04 10.52 -42.34
C GLU A 1069 7.14 9.02 -42.62
N GLY A 1070 7.50 8.67 -43.86
CA GLY A 1070 7.66 7.27 -44.27
C GLY A 1070 6.40 6.43 -44.02
N THR A 1071 6.62 5.23 -43.49
CA THR A 1071 5.57 4.28 -43.08
C THR A 1071 4.95 4.59 -41.72
N GLY A 1072 5.57 5.47 -40.91
CA GLY A 1072 5.01 5.90 -39.62
C GLY A 1072 3.65 6.57 -39.78
N ARG A 1073 3.44 7.30 -40.89
CA ARG A 1073 2.18 8.00 -41.20
C ARG A 1073 0.95 7.08 -41.28
N LEU A 1074 1.17 5.77 -41.48
CA LEU A 1074 0.09 4.79 -41.55
C LEU A 1074 -0.66 4.63 -40.22
N PHE A 1075 -0.05 5.04 -39.11
CA PHE A 1075 -0.76 5.25 -37.84
C PHE A 1075 -1.97 6.19 -38.01
N PHE A 1076 -1.84 7.29 -38.76
CA PHE A 1076 -2.93 8.24 -38.95
C PHE A 1076 -4.07 7.66 -39.79
N GLU A 1077 -3.81 6.67 -40.65
CA GLU A 1077 -4.88 5.94 -41.35
C GLU A 1077 -5.67 5.06 -40.38
N TYR A 1078 -5.01 4.44 -39.40
CA TYR A 1078 -5.69 3.73 -38.33
C TYR A 1078 -6.57 4.69 -37.50
N TYR A 1079 -5.98 5.82 -37.06
CA TYR A 1079 -6.70 6.84 -36.30
C TYR A 1079 -7.89 7.44 -37.08
N ARG A 1080 -7.73 7.66 -38.39
CA ARG A 1080 -8.79 8.10 -39.30
C ARG A 1080 -9.96 7.10 -39.31
N MET A 1081 -9.68 5.81 -39.41
CA MET A 1081 -10.70 4.76 -39.37
C MET A 1081 -11.38 4.68 -38.00
N LEU A 1082 -10.60 4.70 -36.91
CA LEU A 1082 -11.14 4.70 -35.55
C LEU A 1082 -12.14 5.84 -35.33
N THR A 1083 -11.77 7.06 -35.73
CA THR A 1083 -12.62 8.25 -35.60
C THR A 1083 -13.89 8.14 -36.44
N MET A 1084 -13.81 7.53 -37.63
CA MET A 1084 -14.96 7.33 -38.52
C MET A 1084 -15.92 6.23 -38.05
N MET A 1085 -15.44 5.27 -37.25
CA MET A 1085 -16.20 4.10 -36.80
C MET A 1085 -16.69 4.21 -35.35
N ARG A 1086 -16.15 5.16 -34.57
CA ARG A 1086 -16.55 5.40 -33.19
C ARG A 1086 -18.07 5.66 -33.14
N PRO A 1087 -18.84 4.86 -32.37
CA PRO A 1087 -20.27 5.07 -32.20
C PRO A 1087 -20.55 6.46 -31.62
N ARG A 1088 -21.73 7.01 -31.92
CA ARG A 1088 -22.23 8.22 -31.24
C ARG A 1088 -22.55 7.88 -29.78
N GLU A 1089 -22.61 8.87 -28.90
CA GLU A 1089 -22.87 8.66 -27.46
C GLU A 1089 -24.20 7.94 -27.20
N GLU A 1090 -25.20 8.18 -28.04
CA GLU A 1090 -26.53 7.55 -27.98
C GLU A 1090 -26.56 6.08 -28.50
N ASP A 1091 -25.50 5.63 -29.19
CA ASP A 1091 -25.42 4.26 -29.71
C ASP A 1091 -24.79 3.33 -28.67
N ASP A 1092 -25.62 2.51 -28.01
CA ASP A 1092 -25.21 1.56 -26.96
C ASP A 1092 -24.48 0.31 -27.48
N ARG A 1093 -24.25 0.21 -28.79
CA ARG A 1093 -23.57 -0.94 -29.39
C ARG A 1093 -22.12 -1.02 -28.89
N PRO A 1094 -21.69 -2.18 -28.34
CA PRO A 1094 -20.29 -2.37 -27.98
C PRO A 1094 -19.39 -2.23 -29.19
N PHE A 1095 -18.40 -1.34 -29.05
CA PHE A 1095 -17.38 -1.12 -30.07
C PHE A 1095 -15.99 -1.17 -29.41
N PHE A 1096 -15.17 -2.07 -29.92
CA PHE A 1096 -13.84 -2.33 -29.42
C PHE A 1096 -12.78 -2.00 -30.46
N TRP A 1097 -11.60 -1.61 -30.00
CA TRP A 1097 -10.48 -1.34 -30.88
C TRP A 1097 -9.13 -1.70 -30.23
N LEU A 1098 -8.16 -2.05 -31.06
CA LEU A 1098 -6.82 -2.43 -30.65
C LEU A 1098 -5.76 -1.99 -31.67
N PHE A 1099 -4.84 -1.16 -31.24
CA PHE A 1099 -3.66 -0.77 -32.00
C PHE A 1099 -2.39 -1.33 -31.37
N GLU A 1100 -1.51 -1.93 -32.18
CA GLU A 1100 -0.24 -2.51 -31.73
C GLU A 1100 0.97 -1.85 -32.39
N ASN A 1101 2.06 -1.70 -31.64
CA ASN A 1101 3.36 -1.32 -32.19
C ASN A 1101 4.55 -1.70 -31.30
N VAL A 1102 5.78 -1.46 -31.79
CA VAL A 1102 7.03 -1.85 -31.12
C VAL A 1102 7.34 -1.00 -29.88
N VAL A 1103 7.89 -1.64 -28.84
CA VAL A 1103 8.36 -0.91 -27.63
C VAL A 1103 9.54 0.00 -27.92
N ALA A 1104 10.41 -0.39 -28.86
CA ALA A 1104 11.61 0.34 -29.23
C ALA A 1104 11.31 1.54 -30.17
N MET A 1105 10.21 2.26 -29.96
CA MET A 1105 9.91 3.54 -30.63
C MET A 1105 10.43 4.71 -29.80
N SER A 1106 10.53 5.91 -30.40
CA SER A 1106 10.94 7.09 -29.62
C SER A 1106 9.89 7.45 -28.58
N ALA A 1107 10.32 8.06 -27.45
CA ALA A 1107 9.39 8.51 -26.41
C ALA A 1107 8.40 9.56 -26.94
N HIS A 1108 8.84 10.41 -27.86
CA HIS A 1108 8.00 11.40 -28.52
C HIS A 1108 6.91 10.76 -29.38
N ASP A 1109 7.27 9.81 -30.26
CA ASP A 1109 6.30 9.10 -31.10
C ASP A 1109 5.27 8.33 -30.24
N LYS A 1110 5.74 7.71 -29.14
CA LYS A 1110 4.86 7.04 -28.17
C LYS A 1110 3.87 8.02 -27.55
N ALA A 1111 4.34 9.17 -27.05
CA ALA A 1111 3.50 10.18 -26.43
C ALA A 1111 2.47 10.74 -27.41
N ASP A 1112 2.85 10.99 -28.67
CA ASP A 1112 1.91 11.43 -29.70
C ASP A 1112 0.85 10.37 -30.00
N ILE A 1113 1.24 9.10 -30.14
CA ILE A 1113 0.26 8.01 -30.31
C ILE A 1113 -0.71 7.96 -29.11
N CYS A 1114 -0.22 8.11 -27.87
CA CYS A 1114 -1.08 8.19 -26.68
C CYS A 1114 -2.07 9.36 -26.76
N ARG A 1115 -1.61 10.55 -27.19
CA ARG A 1115 -2.45 11.75 -27.32
C ARG A 1115 -3.54 11.56 -28.37
N PHE A 1116 -3.21 11.02 -29.54
CA PHE A 1116 -4.19 10.79 -30.61
C PHE A 1116 -5.22 9.71 -30.22
N LEU A 1117 -4.78 8.66 -29.55
CA LEU A 1117 -5.66 7.55 -29.14
C LEU A 1117 -6.38 7.79 -27.81
N GLU A 1118 -6.05 8.89 -27.12
CA GLU A 1118 -6.60 9.27 -25.80
C GLU A 1118 -6.43 8.15 -24.76
N CYS A 1119 -5.36 7.36 -24.86
CA CYS A 1119 -5.10 6.27 -23.92
C CYS A 1119 -3.61 5.91 -23.84
N ASN A 1120 -3.21 5.36 -22.70
CA ASN A 1120 -1.86 4.85 -22.49
C ASN A 1120 -1.73 3.39 -22.97
N PRO A 1121 -0.57 2.97 -23.50
CA PRO A 1121 -0.36 1.61 -23.95
C PRO A 1121 -0.10 0.66 -22.78
N VAL A 1122 -0.56 -0.57 -22.96
CA VAL A 1122 -0.12 -1.72 -22.16
C VAL A 1122 1.11 -2.34 -22.80
N MET A 1123 2.16 -2.55 -22.03
CA MET A 1123 3.36 -3.26 -22.51
C MET A 1123 3.24 -4.75 -22.18
N ILE A 1124 3.25 -5.58 -23.22
CA ILE A 1124 3.21 -7.04 -23.08
C ILE A 1124 4.40 -7.65 -23.82
N ASP A 1125 5.18 -8.47 -23.11
CA ASP A 1125 6.23 -9.31 -23.70
C ASP A 1125 5.75 -10.74 -23.86
N ALA A 1126 5.78 -11.24 -25.10
CA ALA A 1126 5.42 -12.61 -25.43
C ALA A 1126 6.30 -13.65 -24.73
N VAL A 1127 7.46 -13.28 -24.17
CA VAL A 1127 8.35 -14.18 -23.41
C VAL A 1127 7.67 -14.89 -22.23
N LYS A 1128 6.55 -14.33 -21.74
CA LYS A 1128 5.73 -14.89 -20.66
C LYS A 1128 4.90 -16.10 -21.10
N VAL A 1129 4.60 -16.21 -22.39
CA VAL A 1129 3.71 -17.24 -22.96
C VAL A 1129 4.27 -17.96 -24.19
N SER A 1130 5.43 -17.51 -24.67
CA SER A 1130 6.14 -18.07 -25.82
C SER A 1130 7.65 -18.09 -25.55
N PRO A 1131 8.42 -18.98 -26.19
CA PRO A 1131 9.86 -19.07 -25.98
C PRO A 1131 10.65 -17.97 -26.72
N ALA A 1132 10.06 -16.80 -26.99
CA ALA A 1132 10.72 -15.67 -27.64
C ALA A 1132 10.45 -14.33 -26.93
N HIS A 1133 11.49 -13.52 -26.77
CA HIS A 1133 11.34 -12.12 -26.38
C HIS A 1133 10.67 -11.33 -27.50
N ARG A 1134 9.55 -10.67 -27.18
CA ARG A 1134 8.81 -9.83 -28.09
C ARG A 1134 7.92 -8.86 -27.33
N ALA A 1135 8.54 -7.88 -26.67
CA ALA A 1135 7.84 -6.77 -26.05
C ALA A 1135 7.16 -5.86 -27.10
N ARG A 1136 5.87 -5.58 -26.89
CA ARG A 1136 5.02 -4.71 -27.73
C ARG A 1136 4.12 -3.82 -26.88
N TYR A 1137 3.80 -2.65 -27.42
CA TYR A 1137 2.80 -1.74 -26.87
C TYR A 1137 1.45 -2.01 -27.53
N PHE A 1138 0.40 -2.05 -26.72
CA PHE A 1138 -0.98 -2.24 -27.12
C PHE A 1138 -1.84 -1.10 -26.59
N TRP A 1139 -2.46 -0.33 -27.47
CA TRP A 1139 -3.46 0.68 -27.15
C TRP A 1139 -4.83 0.14 -27.49
N GLY A 1140 -5.84 0.40 -26.67
CA GLY A 1140 -7.18 -0.10 -26.93
C GLY A 1140 -8.10 -0.01 -25.74
N ASN A 1141 -9.36 -0.34 -25.99
CA ASN A 1141 -10.43 -0.37 -24.99
C ASN A 1141 -10.94 -1.79 -24.72
N LEU A 1142 -10.14 -2.83 -25.02
CA LEU A 1142 -10.52 -4.20 -24.68
C LEU A 1142 -10.58 -4.33 -23.14
N PRO A 1143 -11.60 -5.00 -22.57
CA PRO A 1143 -11.71 -5.16 -21.13
C PRO A 1143 -10.53 -5.95 -20.58
N GLY A 1144 -9.88 -5.46 -19.54
CA GLY A 1144 -8.75 -6.13 -18.90
C GLY A 1144 -7.59 -6.33 -19.86
N MET A 1145 -7.06 -5.28 -20.48
CA MET A 1145 -5.78 -5.40 -21.19
C MET A 1145 -4.61 -5.45 -20.19
N ASN A 1146 -4.79 -4.87 -19.00
CA ASN A 1146 -3.78 -4.79 -17.94
C ASN A 1146 -3.64 -6.06 -17.08
N ARG A 1147 -4.40 -7.13 -17.35
CA ARG A 1147 -4.33 -8.37 -16.55
C ARG A 1147 -2.98 -9.06 -16.73
N TYR A 1148 -2.53 -9.70 -15.66
CA TYR A 1148 -1.29 -10.47 -15.68
C TYR A 1148 -1.41 -11.68 -16.61
N MET A 1149 -0.46 -11.80 -17.53
CA MET A 1149 -0.22 -13.03 -18.27
C MET A 1149 0.66 -13.96 -17.45
N VAL A 1150 0.16 -15.16 -17.15
CA VAL A 1150 0.89 -16.18 -16.41
C VAL A 1150 1.18 -17.39 -17.30
N GLU A 1151 2.27 -18.05 -16.96
CA GLU A 1151 2.92 -19.12 -17.69
C GLU A 1151 2.02 -20.36 -17.83
N CYS A 1152 1.61 -20.73 -19.05
CA CYS A 1152 1.00 -22.04 -19.27
C CYS A 1152 2.11 -23.11 -19.24
N GLN A 1153 2.14 -23.95 -18.20
CA GLN A 1153 3.18 -24.97 -17.98
C GLN A 1153 3.38 -25.94 -19.16
N LYS A 1154 2.44 -26.02 -20.11
CA LYS A 1154 2.50 -26.97 -21.23
C LYS A 1154 3.36 -26.53 -22.43
N GLN A 1155 3.79 -25.25 -22.57
CA GLN A 1155 4.29 -24.75 -23.87
C GLN A 1155 5.65 -24.02 -23.91
N LEU A 1156 6.36 -23.82 -22.80
CA LEU A 1156 7.46 -22.83 -22.77
C LEU A 1156 8.89 -23.32 -22.93
N HIS A 1157 9.11 -24.62 -23.14
CA HIS A 1157 10.44 -25.08 -23.52
C HIS A 1157 10.59 -25.04 -25.04
N LEU A 1158 11.65 -24.37 -25.54
CA LEU A 1158 12.06 -24.41 -26.95
C LEU A 1158 12.15 -25.86 -27.47
N ILE A 1159 12.44 -26.83 -26.58
CA ILE A 1159 12.38 -28.29 -26.79
C ILE A 1159 11.06 -28.74 -27.45
N SER A 1160 9.91 -28.24 -26.99
CA SER A 1160 8.60 -28.60 -27.54
C SER A 1160 8.34 -28.03 -28.94
N SER A 1161 9.05 -26.95 -29.29
CA SER A 1161 8.90 -26.25 -30.57
C SER A 1161 9.80 -26.80 -31.67
N LEU A 1162 10.94 -27.40 -31.32
CA LEU A 1162 11.80 -28.08 -32.29
C LEU A 1162 11.13 -29.40 -32.74
N THR A 1163 11.21 -29.71 -34.02
CA THR A 1163 10.79 -31.03 -34.53
C THR A 1163 11.75 -32.06 -33.95
N ILE A 1164 11.24 -33.13 -33.33
CA ILE A 1164 12.04 -34.26 -32.82
C ILE A 1164 12.63 -35.00 -34.04
N MET A 1165 13.68 -34.45 -34.62
CA MET A 1165 14.57 -35.16 -35.54
C MET A 1165 15.83 -35.51 -34.77
N ILE A 1166 16.20 -36.79 -34.86
CA ILE A 1166 17.39 -37.37 -34.24
C ILE A 1166 18.60 -36.52 -34.67
N GLN A 1167 19.29 -35.87 -33.71
CA GLN A 1167 20.49 -35.00 -33.85
C GLN A 1167 20.31 -33.47 -34.00
N ARG A 1168 19.13 -32.89 -33.70
CA ARG A 1168 18.92 -31.43 -33.66
C ARG A 1168 18.62 -30.94 -32.22
N PHE A 1169 19.44 -30.04 -31.69
CA PHE A 1169 19.40 -29.61 -30.28
C PHE A 1169 19.36 -28.08 -30.14
N HIS A 1170 18.58 -27.57 -29.19
CA HIS A 1170 18.60 -26.15 -28.84
C HIS A 1170 19.81 -25.79 -27.98
N GLN A 1171 20.36 -24.59 -28.19
CA GLN A 1171 21.41 -24.02 -27.33
C GLN A 1171 20.84 -23.14 -26.21
N PHE A 1172 19.61 -22.62 -26.38
CA PHE A 1172 18.99 -21.64 -25.47
C PHE A 1172 17.56 -22.08 -25.12
N ASN A 1173 17.08 -21.65 -23.95
CA ASN A 1173 15.71 -21.92 -23.50
C ASN A 1173 14.70 -20.92 -24.10
N LYS A 1174 15.12 -19.66 -24.28
CA LYS A 1174 14.33 -18.60 -24.91
C LYS A 1174 15.20 -17.89 -25.94
N VAL A 1175 14.59 -17.46 -27.04
CA VAL A 1175 15.29 -16.74 -28.12
C VAL A 1175 15.03 -15.24 -28.05
N ARG A 1176 16.00 -14.45 -28.49
CA ARG A 1176 15.83 -13.00 -28.71
C ARG A 1176 14.80 -12.71 -29.81
N THR A 1177 14.35 -11.45 -29.87
CA THR A 1177 13.34 -10.97 -30.82
C THR A 1177 13.70 -11.32 -32.27
N ILE A 1178 12.91 -12.22 -32.85
CA ILE A 1178 13.00 -12.57 -34.27
C ILE A 1178 12.29 -11.48 -35.08
N THR A 1179 13.00 -10.89 -36.04
CA THR A 1179 12.53 -9.80 -36.89
C THR A 1179 12.53 -10.24 -38.36
N THR A 1180 12.23 -9.31 -39.25
CA THR A 1180 12.31 -9.50 -40.71
C THR A 1180 13.73 -9.72 -41.24
N LYS A 1181 14.78 -9.40 -40.45
CA LYS A 1181 16.19 -9.59 -40.84
C LYS A 1181 16.68 -10.98 -40.44
N SER A 1182 17.25 -11.74 -41.37
CA SER A 1182 17.79 -13.09 -41.09
C SER A 1182 18.85 -13.13 -39.98
N ASN A 1183 19.62 -12.05 -39.82
CA ASN A 1183 20.61 -11.96 -38.74
C ASN A 1183 20.00 -11.83 -37.33
N SER A 1184 18.72 -11.47 -37.18
CA SER A 1184 18.11 -11.37 -35.84
C SER A 1184 17.87 -12.74 -35.19
N ILE A 1185 18.03 -13.84 -35.93
CA ILE A 1185 17.95 -15.20 -35.38
C ILE A 1185 19.16 -15.48 -34.47
N LYS A 1186 20.31 -14.85 -34.73
CA LYS A 1186 21.51 -14.97 -33.89
C LYS A 1186 21.24 -14.40 -32.50
N GLN A 1187 21.79 -15.05 -31.47
CA GLN A 1187 21.63 -14.61 -30.09
C GLN A 1187 22.63 -13.49 -29.73
N GLY A 1188 22.51 -12.34 -30.42
CA GLY A 1188 23.39 -11.17 -30.33
C GLY A 1188 23.97 -10.76 -31.69
N LYS A 1189 24.63 -9.58 -31.77
CA LYS A 1189 25.18 -9.05 -33.04
C LYS A 1189 26.17 -10.01 -33.71
N MET A 1190 26.98 -10.71 -32.92
CA MET A 1190 27.94 -11.75 -33.33
C MET A 1190 27.72 -13.07 -32.56
N GLY A 1191 26.52 -13.28 -32.01
CA GLY A 1191 26.21 -14.46 -31.20
C GLY A 1191 25.96 -15.72 -32.05
N PRO A 1192 25.98 -16.91 -31.42
CA PRO A 1192 25.72 -18.17 -32.11
C PRO A 1192 24.25 -18.29 -32.55
N LEU A 1193 23.99 -19.20 -33.48
CA LEU A 1193 22.62 -19.59 -33.84
C LEU A 1193 21.96 -20.40 -32.71
N PRO A 1194 20.64 -20.30 -32.55
CA PRO A 1194 19.95 -20.88 -31.39
C PRO A 1194 19.84 -22.41 -31.43
N VAL A 1195 20.17 -23.04 -32.56
CA VAL A 1195 20.04 -24.48 -32.78
C VAL A 1195 21.36 -25.06 -33.30
N THR A 1196 21.64 -26.30 -32.92
CA THR A 1196 22.69 -27.13 -33.50
C THR A 1196 22.08 -28.35 -34.17
N MET A 1197 22.63 -28.73 -35.32
CA MET A 1197 22.27 -29.96 -36.02
C MET A 1197 23.56 -30.69 -36.38
N ASN A 1198 23.68 -31.94 -35.95
CA ASN A 1198 24.86 -32.78 -36.19
C ASN A 1198 26.18 -32.12 -35.72
N GLY A 1199 26.13 -31.41 -34.58
CA GLY A 1199 27.29 -30.71 -34.01
C GLY A 1199 27.67 -29.38 -34.68
N LYS A 1200 26.91 -28.91 -35.68
CA LYS A 1200 27.11 -27.60 -36.34
C LYS A 1200 25.97 -26.65 -36.04
N GLU A 1201 26.25 -25.35 -36.01
CA GLU A 1201 25.22 -24.32 -35.87
C GLU A 1201 24.23 -24.34 -37.04
N ASP A 1202 22.94 -24.25 -36.74
CA ASP A 1202 21.88 -24.15 -37.74
C ASP A 1202 20.81 -23.12 -37.33
N TYR A 1203 20.13 -22.57 -38.33
CA TYR A 1203 19.07 -21.59 -38.16
C TYR A 1203 17.75 -22.25 -37.75
N LEU A 1204 16.85 -21.46 -37.18
CA LEU A 1204 15.45 -21.89 -36.98
C LEU A 1204 14.75 -22.14 -38.31
N TRP A 1205 14.02 -23.25 -38.39
CA TRP A 1205 13.16 -23.57 -39.52
C TRP A 1205 11.86 -22.74 -39.44
N CYS A 1206 11.23 -22.48 -40.58
CA CYS A 1206 9.97 -21.72 -40.61
C CYS A 1206 8.88 -22.37 -39.74
N THR A 1207 8.81 -23.70 -39.71
CA THR A 1207 7.88 -24.45 -38.85
C THR A 1207 8.18 -24.33 -37.36
N GLU A 1208 9.44 -24.11 -36.99
CA GLU A 1208 9.85 -23.86 -35.61
C GLU A 1208 9.50 -22.41 -35.23
N MET A 1209 9.73 -21.46 -36.14
CA MET A 1209 9.33 -20.06 -35.96
C MET A 1209 7.81 -19.91 -35.85
N GLU A 1210 7.02 -20.63 -36.65
CA GLU A 1210 5.56 -20.67 -36.53
C GLU A 1210 5.13 -21.07 -35.12
N ARG A 1211 5.67 -22.18 -34.57
CA ARG A 1211 5.36 -22.60 -33.20
C ARG A 1211 5.82 -21.60 -32.14
N ILE A 1212 7.01 -21.02 -32.29
CA ILE A 1212 7.52 -20.00 -31.37
C ILE A 1212 6.56 -18.80 -31.31
N PHE A 1213 5.94 -18.43 -32.42
CA PHE A 1213 5.00 -17.31 -32.50
C PHE A 1213 3.56 -17.73 -32.14
N GLY A 1214 3.32 -19.02 -31.92
CA GLY A 1214 2.04 -19.62 -31.56
C GLY A 1214 1.15 -20.00 -32.74
N PHE A 1215 1.66 -19.96 -33.98
CA PHE A 1215 0.91 -20.40 -35.15
C PHE A 1215 0.86 -21.93 -35.28
N PRO A 1216 -0.19 -22.48 -35.89
CA PRO A 1216 -0.22 -23.86 -36.34
C PRO A 1216 0.99 -24.20 -37.23
N LYS A 1217 1.45 -25.45 -37.17
CA LYS A 1217 2.54 -25.91 -38.04
C LYS A 1217 2.13 -25.76 -39.50
N HIS A 1218 3.05 -25.28 -40.34
CA HIS A 1218 2.83 -25.03 -41.77
C HIS A 1218 1.82 -23.92 -42.08
N TYR A 1219 1.59 -23.00 -41.14
CA TYR A 1219 0.66 -21.88 -41.35
C TYR A 1219 1.10 -20.95 -42.49
N THR A 1220 2.40 -20.66 -42.63
CA THR A 1220 2.92 -19.81 -43.71
C THR A 1220 3.40 -20.62 -44.93
N ASP A 1221 3.14 -21.92 -44.95
CA ASP A 1221 3.56 -22.83 -46.02
C ASP A 1221 2.55 -22.80 -47.16
N VAL A 1222 2.55 -21.71 -47.92
CA VAL A 1222 1.63 -21.50 -49.04
C VAL A 1222 2.36 -20.91 -50.24
N ASN A 1223 1.77 -21.06 -51.43
CA ASN A 1223 2.17 -20.40 -52.67
C ASN A 1223 3.68 -20.54 -53.04
N ASN A 1224 4.31 -21.68 -52.71
CA ASN A 1224 5.73 -21.94 -52.95
C ASN A 1224 6.68 -20.83 -52.42
N MET A 1225 6.29 -20.12 -51.36
CA MET A 1225 7.08 -19.03 -50.83
C MET A 1225 8.42 -19.51 -50.28
N GLY A 1226 9.50 -18.87 -50.73
CA GLY A 1226 10.85 -19.13 -50.23
C GLY A 1226 10.98 -18.82 -48.73
N ARG A 1227 11.94 -19.50 -48.08
CA ARG A 1227 12.22 -19.37 -46.64
C ARG A 1227 12.34 -17.91 -46.16
N GLY A 1228 13.03 -17.06 -46.94
CA GLY A 1228 13.25 -15.66 -46.58
C GLY A 1228 11.97 -14.83 -46.53
N HIS A 1229 11.00 -15.10 -47.42
CA HIS A 1229 9.70 -14.42 -47.41
C HIS A 1229 8.86 -14.88 -46.22
N ARG A 1230 8.77 -16.19 -45.97
CA ARG A 1230 8.10 -16.74 -44.79
C ARG A 1230 8.64 -16.16 -43.47
N GLN A 1231 9.96 -16.02 -43.35
CA GLN A 1231 10.56 -15.38 -42.17
C GLN A 1231 10.12 -13.91 -42.04
N LYS A 1232 10.10 -13.15 -43.14
CA LYS A 1232 9.66 -11.74 -43.11
C LYS A 1232 8.20 -11.61 -42.67
N LEU A 1233 7.32 -12.50 -43.12
CA LEU A 1233 5.91 -12.52 -42.71
C LEU A 1233 5.79 -12.79 -41.21
N LEU A 1234 6.41 -13.86 -40.71
CA LEU A 1234 6.40 -14.21 -39.29
C LEU A 1234 6.99 -13.07 -38.44
N GLY A 1235 8.12 -12.49 -38.85
CA GLY A 1235 8.75 -11.39 -38.13
C GLY A 1235 7.89 -10.13 -38.00
N ARG A 1236 6.84 -9.97 -38.82
CA ARG A 1236 5.87 -8.88 -38.76
C ARG A 1236 4.60 -9.26 -37.97
N SER A 1237 4.15 -10.50 -38.06
CA SER A 1237 2.88 -10.98 -37.48
C SER A 1237 2.81 -10.81 -35.96
N TRP A 1238 1.63 -10.76 -35.36
CA TRP A 1238 1.53 -10.79 -33.89
C TRP A 1238 1.91 -12.14 -33.29
N SER A 1239 2.09 -12.16 -31.96
CA SER A 1239 2.17 -13.41 -31.21
C SER A 1239 0.75 -13.90 -30.92
N VAL A 1240 0.40 -15.08 -31.45
CA VAL A 1240 -0.94 -15.69 -31.29
C VAL A 1240 -1.38 -15.76 -29.83
N PRO A 1241 -0.58 -16.25 -28.86
CA PRO A 1241 -1.03 -16.34 -27.47
C PRO A 1241 -1.26 -14.98 -26.79
N VAL A 1242 -0.54 -13.93 -27.21
CA VAL A 1242 -0.77 -12.56 -26.71
C VAL A 1242 -2.11 -12.03 -27.20
N ILE A 1243 -2.42 -12.20 -28.49
CA ILE A 1243 -3.70 -11.75 -29.06
C ILE A 1243 -4.86 -12.60 -28.51
N ARG A 1244 -4.67 -13.91 -28.31
CA ARG A 1244 -5.65 -14.78 -27.64
C ARG A 1244 -5.96 -14.27 -26.23
N HIS A 1245 -4.96 -13.85 -25.47
CA HIS A 1245 -5.16 -13.24 -24.15
C HIS A 1245 -5.97 -11.94 -24.21
N LEU A 1246 -5.67 -11.06 -25.16
CA LEU A 1246 -6.35 -9.77 -25.33
C LEU A 1246 -7.79 -9.90 -25.83
N PHE A 1247 -8.08 -10.85 -26.73
CA PHE A 1247 -9.43 -11.05 -27.29
C PHE A 1247 -10.35 -11.91 -26.43
N ALA A 1248 -9.82 -12.70 -25.49
CA ALA A 1248 -10.61 -13.60 -24.65
C ALA A 1248 -11.81 -12.93 -23.92
N PRO A 1249 -11.71 -11.70 -23.38
CA PRO A 1249 -12.84 -11.02 -22.73
C PRO A 1249 -14.00 -10.67 -23.67
N LEU A 1250 -13.77 -10.60 -25.00
CA LEU A 1250 -14.82 -10.31 -25.98
C LEU A 1250 -15.90 -11.39 -26.02
N LYS A 1251 -15.64 -12.59 -25.47
CA LYS A 1251 -16.62 -13.67 -25.31
C LYS A 1251 -17.81 -13.28 -24.44
N ASP A 1252 -17.70 -12.23 -23.62
CA ASP A 1252 -18.84 -11.74 -22.85
C ASP A 1252 -19.81 -10.86 -23.66
N TYR A 1253 -19.47 -10.52 -24.90
CA TYR A 1253 -20.23 -9.62 -25.76
C TYR A 1253 -20.75 -10.28 -27.05
N PHE A 1254 -19.98 -11.20 -27.63
CA PHE A 1254 -20.27 -11.78 -28.95
C PHE A 1254 -20.57 -13.28 -28.90
N ALA A 1255 -21.23 -13.77 -29.93
CA ALA A 1255 -21.66 -15.15 -30.03
C ALA A 1255 -20.47 -16.08 -30.25
N CYS A 1256 -20.53 -17.25 -29.60
CA CYS A 1256 -19.55 -18.32 -29.75
C CYS A 1256 -20.20 -19.57 -30.35
N GLU A 1257 -19.36 -20.43 -30.93
CA GLU A 1257 -19.72 -21.77 -31.39
C GLU A 1257 -20.10 -22.70 -30.25
#